data_AF-A0A964TMR4-F1
#
_entry.id   AF-A0A964TMR4-F1
#
_cell.length_a   1.000
_cell.length_b   1.000
_cell.length_c   1.000
_cell.angle_alpha   90.00
_cell.angle_beta   90.00
_cell.angle_gamma   90.00
#
_symmetry.space_group_name_H-M   'P 1'
#
loop_
_entity.id
_entity.type
_entity.pdbx_description
1 polymer ?
#
loop_
_entity_poly.entity_id
_entity_poly.type
_entity_poly.pdbx_seq_one_letter_code
_entity_poly.pdbx_strand_id
1 'polypeptide(L)'
;MPVLRVLFRHPGAAGGRPVPALALLDAPGESADRLIATTRGGGTVSVWELRGEGLSALGAAPRPAGGEAGTGGSVALFPQGDGWGVLTGGGRGGAFGLHPLDPQGGLGPLRALGAPPSFGGADLRDPEAVRLADGTLAVFGGLTDGGGIGRLGVAAAGETAGSRLLAAEGAVAALAQATLPGGGTFLCAALAGPRPALLVLSVGPTGALREAGRIGVEGGLWVSAPTALEATRIGGETFLLLGAAGSGSLSVLSVGPGGTLAVRDHLLDDLGSRFGGIAALAVATIAGRSLVVAGGADDGLTVLEVLPGGLLVARAHLADGPAGGLANVAALAVRAAGGGLDIVAGSGSDSGLTRLRFESGALAPPRAAPPGGGSLEGGAGDDLLLGGRGSDRLAGGAGADILRDGAGRDTLWGGSGADLFLLDADGAEDTIADFEPGLDRLDLSLWPGLRSAGQLGVMPLAGGSLRLSHGGEVLVLRPAEGAELSLGSVFPGGATGADRVLSAPRPAPPWAGAARPPPPPRAGTGGEGADRLLGSAGADRLAGRGGSDTLLGGGGADRLEGGSGHDALWGGAGNDLLWGGDGHDRLWGEDGADALWGGTGDDHLRGGWGADRLHGESGADWLWGDEEGDSLWGGDGDDRIDGGAGADTLWGDGGHDLLDGGSGDDILWGGSGDDRLGGGDGADALGGEEGADTLWGALGPDRLRGGTGHDSLWGGGGDDSLWGDGGADDLDGGDGDDSLWGGGGDDSLWGDGGADDLDGGDGDDSLWGGEDGDRLRGGAGRDLLWGEGGDDRLSGDDGDDRLDGGAGDDALWGGEGDDTLRGADGSDSLRGGGGGDRLEGGAGDDRLEGEEGDDRLRGAGGDDILSGSSGRDILAGGGGDDQIRGGSGDDLLRGQAGRDRLRGEDGNDRIEGGGGADRLWGGAGADVLRGRKGDDHLDGGAGRDLLRGGGGGDRLRGGAGDDRLSGQSGPDRLTGGGGADRLSGGAGDDRLEGGSGADHLQGGAGADRLDGGGGDDLLRGGAGIDSFVFRSGRDRIPDWQPGETVWLDPGLWGGARLSAEVLTARFARLEGDDVLFEFGRDDRLRLDGAGSLDRVTDALDFL
;
A
#
# COMPACT_ATOMS: atom_id res chain seq x y z
N MET A 1 0.35 1.78 -30.79
CA MET A 1 0.28 2.48 -29.50
C MET A 1 1.64 3.06 -29.17
N PRO A 2 1.73 4.35 -28.86
CA PRO A 2 2.87 4.88 -28.11
C PRO A 2 3.02 4.05 -26.83
N VAL A 3 4.20 3.52 -26.56
CA VAL A 3 4.44 2.71 -25.36
C VAL A 3 5.34 3.48 -24.42
N LEU A 4 4.84 3.74 -23.22
CA LEU A 4 5.64 4.18 -22.10
C LEU A 4 5.94 2.97 -21.24
N ARG A 5 7.23 2.62 -21.09
CA ARG A 5 7.64 1.47 -20.28
C ARG A 5 8.82 1.78 -19.38
N VAL A 6 8.84 1.16 -18.22
CA VAL A 6 10.01 1.14 -17.34
C VAL A 6 11.08 0.26 -17.99
N LEU A 7 12.28 0.80 -18.18
CA LEU A 7 13.43 0.03 -18.66
C LEU A 7 14.19 -0.61 -17.49
N PHE A 8 14.43 0.15 -16.43
CA PHE A 8 15.17 -0.31 -15.26
C PHE A 8 14.96 0.59 -14.05
N ARG A 9 14.92 0.00 -12.85
CA ARG A 9 14.95 0.69 -11.56
C ARG A 9 16.30 0.44 -10.88
N HIS A 10 16.93 1.50 -10.38
CA HIS A 10 18.19 1.42 -9.68
C HIS A 10 18.01 1.86 -8.20
N PRO A 11 17.46 1.00 -7.32
CA PRO A 11 17.10 1.38 -5.95
C PRO A 11 18.31 1.79 -5.10
N GLY A 12 19.47 1.17 -5.33
CA GLY A 12 20.74 1.57 -4.70
C GLY A 12 21.38 2.85 -5.27
N ALA A 13 20.77 3.48 -6.29
CA ALA A 13 21.30 4.72 -6.85
C ALA A 13 21.27 5.83 -5.79
N ALA A 14 22.25 6.72 -5.89
CA ALA A 14 22.37 7.90 -5.05
C ALA A 14 22.45 7.59 -3.53
N GLY A 15 22.82 6.36 -3.16
CA GLY A 15 22.97 5.94 -1.76
C GLY A 15 21.70 5.45 -1.08
N GLY A 16 20.69 4.99 -1.85
CA GLY A 16 19.46 4.42 -1.32
C GLY A 16 18.55 5.46 -0.68
N ARG A 17 18.48 6.65 -1.27
CA ARG A 17 17.68 7.79 -0.75
C ARG A 17 16.85 8.42 -1.87
N PRO A 18 15.76 9.13 -1.51
CA PRO A 18 14.96 9.89 -2.47
C PRO A 18 15.80 10.93 -3.23
N VAL A 19 15.48 11.10 -4.51
CA VAL A 19 16.20 11.97 -5.46
C VAL A 19 15.33 13.18 -5.81
N PRO A 20 15.46 14.31 -5.09
CA PRO A 20 14.59 15.47 -5.28
C PRO A 20 15.00 16.39 -6.45
N ALA A 21 16.11 16.10 -7.16
CA ALA A 21 16.48 16.89 -8.33
C ALA A 21 17.40 16.11 -9.27
N LEU A 22 17.17 16.33 -10.57
CA LEU A 22 17.93 15.76 -11.68
C LEU A 22 18.34 16.87 -12.64
N ALA A 23 19.51 16.73 -13.25
CA ALA A 23 19.91 17.52 -14.41
C ALA A 23 20.60 16.62 -15.43
N LEU A 24 20.31 16.84 -16.72
CA LEU A 24 20.93 16.11 -17.80
C LEU A 24 21.84 17.02 -18.62
N LEU A 25 23.07 16.56 -18.84
CA LEU A 25 24.03 17.19 -19.72
C LEU A 25 24.17 16.38 -21.01
N ASP A 26 23.68 16.98 -22.10
CA ASP A 26 23.96 16.54 -23.47
C ASP A 26 25.34 17.08 -23.88
N ALA A 27 26.33 16.20 -24.04
CA ALA A 27 27.70 16.57 -24.37
C ALA A 27 27.94 16.37 -25.89
N PRO A 28 27.90 17.45 -26.70
CA PRO A 28 28.03 17.32 -28.14
C PRO A 28 29.41 16.75 -28.53
N GLY A 29 29.42 15.52 -29.05
CA GLY A 29 30.61 14.82 -29.53
C GLY A 29 31.13 13.70 -28.62
N GLU A 30 30.51 13.47 -27.46
CA GLU A 30 30.77 12.29 -26.62
C GLU A 30 29.76 11.17 -26.89
N SER A 31 30.14 9.93 -26.62
CA SER A 31 29.34 8.72 -26.88
C SER A 31 28.24 8.44 -25.83
N ALA A 32 28.08 9.30 -24.82
CA ALA A 32 27.19 9.09 -23.69
C ALA A 32 26.80 10.41 -23.00
N ASP A 33 25.60 10.49 -22.45
CA ASP A 33 25.12 11.67 -21.70
C ASP A 33 25.47 11.55 -20.21
N ARG A 34 25.48 12.68 -19.50
CA ARG A 34 25.72 12.71 -18.06
C ARG A 34 24.46 13.13 -17.32
N LEU A 35 23.96 12.28 -16.44
CA LEU A 35 22.88 12.59 -15.51
C LEU A 35 23.47 12.93 -14.14
N ILE A 36 23.07 14.06 -13.60
CA ILE A 36 23.46 14.53 -12.28
C ILE A 36 22.25 14.38 -11.37
N ALA A 37 22.43 13.70 -10.25
CA ALA A 37 21.39 13.47 -9.24
C ALA A 37 21.85 13.94 -7.87
N THR A 38 20.93 14.51 -7.08
CA THR A 38 21.18 14.86 -5.67
C THR A 38 20.22 14.10 -4.76
N THR A 39 20.58 13.90 -3.47
CA THR A 39 19.73 13.17 -2.50
C THR A 39 19.29 13.98 -1.30
N ARG A 40 18.18 13.55 -0.66
CA ARG A 40 17.70 14.09 0.64
C ARG A 40 18.61 13.68 1.82
N GLY A 41 18.53 14.44 2.93
CA GLY A 41 19.07 14.03 4.25
C GLY A 41 20.59 14.05 4.46
N GLY A 42 21.32 15.03 3.93
CA GLY A 42 22.79 15.15 4.07
C GLY A 42 23.58 15.13 2.74
N GLY A 43 22.90 14.77 1.64
CA GLY A 43 23.22 15.08 0.24
C GLY A 43 24.55 14.58 -0.33
N THR A 44 24.49 13.54 -1.16
CA THR A 44 25.54 13.27 -2.17
C THR A 44 25.10 13.80 -3.53
N VAL A 45 25.99 14.50 -4.22
CA VAL A 45 25.85 14.77 -5.65
C VAL A 45 26.49 13.61 -6.37
N SER A 46 25.76 12.96 -7.26
CA SER A 46 26.24 11.81 -8.03
C SER A 46 26.12 12.08 -9.52
N VAL A 47 27.08 11.61 -10.29
CA VAL A 47 27.07 11.69 -11.75
C VAL A 47 27.03 10.29 -12.32
N TRP A 48 26.11 10.11 -13.25
CA TRP A 48 25.81 8.86 -13.91
C TRP A 48 26.00 9.04 -15.41
N GLU A 49 26.55 8.01 -16.03
CA GLU A 49 26.65 7.93 -17.48
C GLU A 49 25.44 7.17 -18.02
N LEU A 50 24.75 7.76 -19.01
CA LEU A 50 23.69 7.09 -19.76
C LEU A 50 24.29 6.50 -21.04
N ARG A 51 24.37 5.16 -21.11
CA ARG A 51 24.85 4.43 -22.30
C ARG A 51 23.89 3.30 -22.66
N GLY A 52 23.38 3.33 -23.89
CA GLY A 52 22.38 2.35 -24.34
C GLY A 52 21.22 2.31 -23.35
N GLU A 53 20.89 1.12 -22.83
CA GLU A 53 19.84 0.92 -21.82
C GLU A 53 20.35 1.01 -20.36
N GLY A 54 21.66 1.10 -20.14
CA GLY A 54 22.26 1.12 -18.80
C GLY A 54 22.48 2.51 -18.20
N LEU A 55 22.55 2.56 -16.87
CA LEU A 55 22.97 3.71 -16.07
C LEU A 55 24.19 3.31 -15.23
N SER A 56 25.33 3.97 -15.39
CA SER A 56 26.57 3.64 -14.64
C SER A 56 27.13 4.82 -13.88
N ALA A 57 27.41 4.65 -12.59
CA ALA A 57 27.98 5.70 -11.75
C ALA A 57 29.41 6.08 -12.19
N LEU A 58 29.66 7.37 -12.41
CA LEU A 58 30.99 7.92 -12.69
C LEU A 58 31.65 8.51 -11.44
N GLY A 59 30.85 8.87 -10.43
CA GLY A 59 31.35 9.33 -9.14
C GLY A 59 30.28 9.96 -8.28
N ALA A 60 30.56 10.07 -6.99
CA ALA A 60 29.72 10.79 -6.03
C ALA A 60 30.61 11.67 -5.14
N ALA A 61 30.10 12.83 -4.76
CA ALA A 61 30.75 13.73 -3.83
C ALA A 61 29.76 14.19 -2.75
N PRO A 62 30.19 14.29 -1.48
CA PRO A 62 29.33 14.84 -0.43
C PRO A 62 29.10 16.33 -0.66
N ARG A 63 27.96 16.86 -0.17
CA ARG A 63 27.68 18.30 -0.16
C ARG A 63 28.65 19.09 0.74
N PRO A 64 28.74 20.42 0.57
CA PRO A 64 29.41 21.30 1.53
C PRO A 64 28.82 21.15 2.94
N ALA A 65 29.66 21.13 3.97
CA ALA A 65 29.22 20.97 5.36
C ALA A 65 28.35 22.16 5.83
N GLY A 66 27.21 21.88 6.50
CA GLY A 66 26.47 22.85 7.31
C GLY A 66 24.95 23.04 7.12
N GLY A 67 24.25 22.25 6.29
CA GLY A 67 22.79 22.42 6.07
C GLY A 67 21.90 21.44 6.83
N GLU A 68 20.72 21.90 7.27
CA GLU A 68 19.64 21.06 7.82
C GLU A 68 18.98 20.20 6.72
N ALA A 69 18.50 19.01 7.11
CA ALA A 69 17.69 18.15 6.24
C ALA A 69 16.26 18.70 6.16
N GLY A 70 15.70 18.88 4.96
CA GLY A 70 14.26 19.13 4.82
C GLY A 70 13.78 19.72 3.49
N THR A 71 14.49 20.68 2.89
CA THR A 71 13.93 21.40 1.72
C THR A 71 15.04 21.81 0.75
N GLY A 72 14.98 21.40 -0.52
CA GLY A 72 15.79 21.95 -1.61
C GLY A 72 17.11 21.22 -1.88
N GLY A 73 17.09 20.32 -2.86
CA GLY A 73 18.30 19.72 -3.43
C GLY A 73 18.58 20.16 -4.85
N SER A 74 18.54 21.47 -5.12
CA SER A 74 18.65 21.96 -6.49
C SER A 74 20.00 21.63 -7.14
N VAL A 75 19.96 21.38 -8.45
CA VAL A 75 21.11 21.16 -9.31
C VAL A 75 20.96 21.99 -10.57
N ALA A 76 22.01 22.71 -10.95
CA ALA A 76 22.06 23.41 -12.23
C ALA A 76 23.40 23.18 -12.92
N LEU A 77 23.35 23.08 -14.24
CA LEU A 77 24.50 22.95 -15.11
C LEU A 77 24.86 24.31 -15.71
N PHE A 78 26.15 24.59 -15.84
CA PHE A 78 26.59 25.79 -16.52
C PHE A 78 27.94 25.62 -17.24
N PRO A 79 28.21 26.40 -18.30
CA PRO A 79 29.47 26.31 -19.02
C PRO A 79 30.60 27.00 -18.25
N GLN A 80 31.73 26.30 -18.05
CA GLN A 80 32.92 26.78 -17.35
C GLN A 80 34.18 26.57 -18.22
N GLY A 81 34.71 27.65 -18.80
CA GLY A 81 35.80 27.55 -19.78
C GLY A 81 35.38 26.76 -21.02
N ASP A 82 36.16 25.74 -21.39
CA ASP A 82 35.86 24.79 -22.46
C ASP A 82 35.05 23.56 -21.98
N GLY A 83 34.66 23.53 -20.70
CA GLY A 83 33.93 22.42 -20.06
C GLY A 83 32.66 22.87 -19.34
N TRP A 84 32.19 22.05 -18.41
CA TRP A 84 30.94 22.24 -17.66
C TRP A 84 31.18 22.23 -16.15
N GLY A 85 30.31 22.91 -15.42
CA GLY A 85 30.26 22.86 -13.97
C GLY A 85 28.86 22.54 -13.48
N VAL A 86 28.78 21.91 -12.31
CA VAL A 86 27.57 21.58 -11.57
C VAL A 86 27.50 22.50 -10.36
N LEU A 87 26.44 23.30 -10.29
CA LEU A 87 26.07 24.04 -9.10
C LEU A 87 25.06 23.21 -8.31
N THR A 88 25.33 23.03 -7.01
CA THR A 88 24.44 22.28 -6.10
C THR A 88 24.22 23.07 -4.82
N GLY A 89 23.04 23.00 -4.22
CA GLY A 89 22.73 23.71 -2.97
C GLY A 89 21.25 24.08 -2.82
N GLY A 90 20.93 24.90 -1.81
CA GLY A 90 19.61 25.56 -1.73
C GLY A 90 18.67 25.15 -0.59
N GLY A 91 19.16 24.56 0.51
CA GLY A 91 18.34 24.32 1.70
C GLY A 91 18.60 25.33 2.80
N ARG A 92 17.64 25.57 3.70
CA ARG A 92 17.72 26.62 4.74
C ARG A 92 19.04 26.51 5.53
N GLY A 93 19.98 27.43 5.28
CA GLY A 93 21.28 27.51 5.98
C GLY A 93 22.42 26.71 5.32
N GLY A 94 22.24 26.18 4.10
CA GLY A 94 23.21 25.34 3.40
C GLY A 94 23.99 26.10 2.32
N ALA A 95 25.33 26.08 2.39
CA ALA A 95 26.18 26.73 1.40
C ALA A 95 26.05 26.11 -0.01
N PHE A 96 26.06 26.96 -1.05
CA PHE A 96 26.24 26.52 -2.44
C PHE A 96 27.58 25.80 -2.63
N GLY A 97 27.55 24.72 -3.40
CA GLY A 97 28.71 23.96 -3.84
C GLY A 97 28.86 24.01 -5.34
N LEU A 98 30.08 24.30 -5.80
CA LEU A 98 30.47 24.25 -7.20
C LEU A 98 31.36 23.04 -7.46
N HIS A 99 30.96 22.16 -8.37
CA HIS A 99 31.79 21.06 -8.86
C HIS A 99 32.13 21.31 -10.33
N PRO A 100 33.41 21.54 -10.71
CA PRO A 100 33.79 21.48 -12.12
C PRO A 100 33.66 20.03 -12.59
N LEU A 101 33.16 19.79 -13.79
CA LEU A 101 33.24 18.47 -14.42
C LEU A 101 34.63 18.27 -15.02
N ASP A 102 35.21 17.11 -14.78
CA ASP A 102 36.48 16.72 -15.40
C ASP A 102 36.29 16.40 -16.91
N PRO A 103 37.36 16.24 -17.71
CA PRO A 103 37.25 15.92 -19.13
C PRO A 103 36.58 14.57 -19.46
N GLN A 104 36.31 13.73 -18.46
CA GLN A 104 35.57 12.47 -18.58
C GLN A 104 34.09 12.64 -18.14
N GLY A 105 33.70 13.84 -17.69
CA GLY A 105 32.38 14.17 -17.18
C GLY A 105 32.15 13.76 -15.72
N GLY A 106 33.20 13.38 -14.97
CA GLY A 106 33.14 13.10 -13.54
C GLY A 106 33.16 14.36 -12.67
N LEU A 107 32.78 14.23 -11.39
CA LEU A 107 32.81 15.35 -10.44
C LEU A 107 34.25 15.68 -10.02
N GLY A 108 34.70 16.89 -10.36
CA GLY A 108 35.89 17.49 -9.81
C GLY A 108 35.72 17.97 -8.35
N PRO A 109 36.79 18.51 -7.75
CA PRO A 109 36.80 18.87 -6.33
C PRO A 109 35.77 19.96 -6.01
N LEU A 110 35.00 19.73 -4.93
CA LEU A 110 33.99 20.66 -4.43
C LEU A 110 34.60 21.99 -4.01
N ARG A 111 34.01 23.09 -4.47
CA ARG A 111 34.25 24.45 -3.97
C ARG A 111 33.00 24.98 -3.28
N ALA A 112 33.05 25.17 -1.97
CA ALA A 112 31.98 25.82 -1.21
C ALA A 112 31.98 27.35 -1.49
N LEU A 113 30.82 27.89 -1.86
CA LEU A 113 30.62 29.32 -2.16
C LEU A 113 30.02 30.10 -0.98
N GLY A 114 29.47 29.43 0.04
CA GLY A 114 28.85 30.07 1.22
C GLY A 114 27.51 30.77 0.91
N ALA A 115 26.73 31.10 1.95
CA ALA A 115 25.53 31.93 1.80
C ALA A 115 25.94 33.39 1.55
N PRO A 116 25.56 34.02 0.43
CA PRO A 116 25.97 35.39 0.16
C PRO A 116 25.33 36.38 1.15
N PRO A 117 26.08 37.31 1.76
CA PRO A 117 25.57 38.21 2.82
C PRO A 117 24.35 39.04 2.41
N SER A 118 24.17 39.30 1.12
CA SER A 118 23.07 40.11 0.57
C SER A 118 21.73 39.39 0.50
N PHE A 119 21.68 38.09 0.79
CA PHE A 119 20.43 37.31 0.85
C PHE A 119 19.90 37.15 2.28
N GLY A 120 20.47 37.84 3.27
CA GLY A 120 19.98 37.76 4.66
C GLY A 120 20.13 36.38 5.31
N GLY A 121 20.94 35.49 4.72
CA GLY A 121 21.07 34.09 5.16
C GLY A 121 20.13 33.12 4.44
N ALA A 122 19.31 33.57 3.48
CA ALA A 122 18.52 32.72 2.61
C ALA A 122 19.34 32.18 1.42
N ASP A 123 18.97 31.00 0.94
CA ASP A 123 19.61 30.32 -0.19
C ASP A 123 18.74 30.39 -1.45
N LEU A 124 19.34 30.15 -2.63
CA LEU A 124 18.63 30.05 -3.91
C LEU A 124 18.02 28.65 -4.09
N ARG A 125 16.74 28.59 -4.46
CA ARG A 125 16.04 27.42 -5.01
C ARG A 125 15.84 27.59 -6.52
N ASP A 126 15.79 26.45 -7.22
CA ASP A 126 15.56 26.32 -8.68
C ASP A 126 16.41 27.29 -9.50
N PRO A 127 17.75 27.13 -9.45
CA PRO A 127 18.66 28.09 -10.03
C PRO A 127 18.67 28.03 -11.57
N GLU A 128 18.54 29.19 -12.20
CA GLU A 128 18.57 29.38 -13.65
C GLU A 128 19.77 30.23 -14.08
N ALA A 129 20.56 29.75 -15.04
CA ALA A 129 21.86 30.32 -15.37
C ALA A 129 21.85 31.08 -16.72
N VAL A 130 21.97 32.41 -16.66
CA VAL A 130 21.99 33.28 -17.84
C VAL A 130 23.38 33.88 -18.08
N ARG A 131 23.89 33.75 -19.30
CA ARG A 131 25.15 34.40 -19.70
C ARG A 131 24.92 35.88 -20.01
N LEU A 132 25.60 36.76 -19.29
CA LEU A 132 25.52 38.21 -19.49
C LEU A 132 26.45 38.68 -20.61
N ALA A 133 26.22 39.90 -21.10
CA ALA A 133 26.97 40.50 -22.20
C ALA A 133 28.47 40.74 -21.87
N ASP A 134 28.80 40.85 -20.58
CA ASP A 134 30.18 40.99 -20.10
C ASP A 134 30.92 39.65 -19.93
N GLY A 135 30.26 38.53 -20.26
CA GLY A 135 30.80 37.17 -20.15
C GLY A 135 30.60 36.52 -18.77
N THR A 136 30.11 37.26 -17.78
CA THR A 136 29.76 36.74 -16.45
C THR A 136 28.50 35.88 -16.57
N LEU A 137 28.46 34.77 -15.82
CA LEU A 137 27.25 33.97 -15.67
C LEU A 137 26.44 34.51 -14.49
N ALA A 138 25.19 34.89 -14.71
CA ALA A 138 24.25 35.25 -13.66
C ALA A 138 23.33 34.07 -13.37
N VAL A 139 23.45 33.49 -12.19
CA VAL A 139 22.56 32.46 -11.67
C VAL A 139 21.46 33.15 -10.88
N PHE A 140 20.23 33.06 -11.36
CA PHE A 140 19.03 33.53 -10.67
C PHE A 140 18.41 32.38 -9.90
N GLY A 141 17.73 32.64 -8.79
CA GLY A 141 17.00 31.61 -8.05
C GLY A 141 15.97 32.24 -7.12
N GLY A 142 14.91 31.52 -6.80
CA GLY A 142 13.97 31.94 -5.75
C GLY A 142 14.66 31.89 -4.38
N LEU A 143 14.29 32.73 -3.43
CA LEU A 143 14.85 32.67 -2.08
C LEU A 143 14.02 31.77 -1.16
N THR A 144 14.71 30.93 -0.37
CA THR A 144 14.08 29.97 0.55
C THR A 144 13.25 30.62 1.67
N ASP A 145 13.51 31.88 2.00
CA ASP A 145 12.73 32.67 2.97
C ASP A 145 11.50 33.36 2.35
N GLY A 146 11.25 33.14 1.05
CA GLY A 146 10.19 33.81 0.32
C GLY A 146 10.51 35.26 -0.07
N GLY A 147 11.76 35.71 0.09
CA GLY A 147 12.21 37.09 -0.15
C GLY A 147 12.29 37.52 -1.63
N GLY A 148 11.79 36.72 -2.58
CA GLY A 148 11.80 37.02 -4.02
C GLY A 148 12.91 36.30 -4.79
N ILE A 149 13.60 37.00 -5.71
CA ILE A 149 14.63 36.43 -6.58
C ILE A 149 16.03 36.90 -6.14
N GLY A 150 16.93 35.97 -5.85
CA GLY A 150 18.35 36.26 -5.69
C GLY A 150 19.12 36.09 -6.99
N ARG A 151 20.23 36.82 -7.13
CA ARG A 151 21.18 36.65 -8.24
C ARG A 151 22.60 36.47 -7.72
N LEU A 152 23.26 35.39 -8.15
CA LEU A 152 24.67 35.11 -7.93
C LEU A 152 25.44 35.27 -9.27
N GLY A 153 26.46 36.13 -9.28
CA GLY A 153 27.38 36.24 -10.42
C GLY A 153 28.53 35.24 -10.29
N VAL A 154 28.85 34.55 -11.36
CA VAL A 154 29.96 33.59 -11.46
C VAL A 154 30.84 33.99 -12.64
N ALA A 155 32.11 34.31 -12.38
CA ALA A 155 33.10 34.62 -13.40
C ALA A 155 33.49 33.37 -14.20
N ALA A 156 34.07 33.53 -15.39
CA ALA A 156 34.48 32.43 -16.27
C ALA A 156 35.44 31.42 -15.61
N ALA A 157 36.19 31.83 -14.59
CA ALA A 157 37.08 30.98 -13.80
C ALA A 157 36.36 30.20 -12.67
N GLY A 158 35.04 30.31 -12.54
CA GLY A 158 34.24 29.67 -11.47
C GLY A 158 34.30 30.36 -10.12
N GLU A 159 34.71 31.65 -10.08
CA GLU A 159 34.74 32.47 -8.86
C GLU A 159 33.46 33.32 -8.74
N THR A 160 32.99 33.59 -7.52
CA THR A 160 31.86 34.49 -7.30
C THR A 160 32.21 35.92 -7.69
N ALA A 161 31.49 36.48 -8.67
CA ALA A 161 31.62 37.86 -9.13
C ALA A 161 30.72 38.85 -8.35
N GLY A 162 29.92 38.35 -7.39
CA GLY A 162 29.06 39.14 -6.49
C GLY A 162 27.64 38.57 -6.38
N SER A 163 26.83 39.07 -5.45
CA SER A 163 25.44 38.62 -5.24
C SER A 163 24.49 39.79 -4.96
N ARG A 164 23.23 39.68 -5.39
CA ARG A 164 22.23 40.76 -5.23
C ARG A 164 20.82 40.20 -5.07
N LEU A 165 20.10 40.67 -4.05
CA LEU A 165 18.64 40.50 -3.95
C LEU A 165 17.96 41.37 -5.01
N LEU A 166 17.07 40.77 -5.78
CA LEU A 166 16.24 41.41 -6.79
C LEU A 166 14.79 41.36 -6.32
N ALA A 167 14.10 42.51 -6.36
CA ALA A 167 12.72 42.59 -5.88
C ALA A 167 11.81 41.77 -6.78
N ALA A 168 11.16 40.76 -6.21
CA ALA A 168 9.95 40.14 -6.71
C ALA A 168 8.93 40.17 -5.57
N GLU A 169 7.67 40.48 -5.86
CA GLU A 169 6.59 40.36 -4.89
C GLU A 169 6.23 38.88 -4.76
N GLY A 170 6.31 38.31 -3.55
CA GLY A 170 5.88 36.93 -3.28
C GLY A 170 6.98 35.87 -3.40
N ALA A 171 6.65 34.67 -2.93
CA ALA A 171 7.57 33.55 -2.86
C ALA A 171 7.69 32.88 -4.24
N VAL A 172 8.87 32.88 -4.85
CA VAL A 172 9.07 32.32 -6.20
C VAL A 172 9.18 30.80 -6.12
N ALA A 173 8.18 30.06 -6.56
CA ALA A 173 8.13 28.61 -6.43
C ALA A 173 8.88 27.84 -7.52
N ALA A 174 8.91 28.37 -8.74
CA ALA A 174 9.66 27.80 -9.85
C ALA A 174 10.18 28.91 -10.79
N LEU A 175 11.27 28.63 -11.48
CA LEU A 175 11.89 29.51 -12.47
C LEU A 175 12.14 28.76 -13.76
N ALA A 176 11.99 29.44 -14.89
CA ALA A 176 12.37 28.92 -16.20
C ALA A 176 13.00 30.01 -17.07
N GLN A 177 14.02 29.65 -17.84
CA GLN A 177 14.55 30.53 -18.88
C GLN A 177 13.73 30.42 -20.18
N ALA A 178 13.28 31.57 -20.71
CA ALA A 178 12.60 31.63 -22.00
C ALA A 178 13.36 32.52 -23.01
N THR A 179 13.41 32.09 -24.27
CA THR A 179 13.89 32.94 -25.37
C THR A 179 12.71 33.41 -26.21
N LEU A 180 12.51 34.73 -26.29
CA LEU A 180 11.38 35.29 -27.05
C LEU A 180 11.74 35.59 -28.51
N PRO A 181 10.74 35.68 -29.42
CA PRO A 181 10.94 36.12 -30.80
C PRO A 181 11.58 37.52 -30.84
N GLY A 182 12.86 37.60 -31.21
CA GLY A 182 13.65 38.84 -31.16
C GLY A 182 15.03 38.70 -30.50
N GLY A 183 15.32 37.56 -29.85
CA GLY A 183 16.68 37.18 -29.44
C GLY A 183 17.13 37.66 -28.05
N GLY A 184 16.20 38.10 -27.20
CA GLY A 184 16.47 38.41 -25.78
C GLY A 184 16.16 37.22 -24.87
N THR A 185 16.97 37.04 -23.82
CA THR A 185 16.72 36.09 -22.73
C THR A 185 15.78 36.71 -21.70
N PHE A 186 14.75 35.96 -21.33
CA PHE A 186 13.79 36.30 -20.29
C PHE A 186 13.84 35.24 -19.19
N LEU A 187 13.61 35.67 -17.96
CA LEU A 187 13.43 34.82 -16.81
C LEU A 187 11.95 34.81 -16.46
N CYS A 188 11.33 33.64 -16.43
CA CYS A 188 9.94 33.48 -16.05
C CYS A 188 9.89 32.94 -14.62
N ALA A 189 8.99 33.48 -13.80
CA ALA A 189 8.89 33.15 -12.39
C ALA A 189 7.45 32.83 -12.02
N ALA A 190 7.22 31.62 -11.51
CA ALA A 190 5.97 31.25 -10.88
C ALA A 190 6.00 31.69 -9.41
N LEU A 191 5.00 32.46 -9.00
CA LEU A 191 4.86 32.96 -7.63
C LEU A 191 3.84 32.12 -6.87
N ALA A 192 4.25 31.60 -5.72
CA ALA A 192 3.41 31.00 -4.71
C ALA A 192 3.00 32.01 -3.62
N GLY A 193 1.89 31.71 -2.95
CA GLY A 193 1.29 32.54 -1.91
C GLY A 193 -0.21 32.74 -2.17
N PRO A 194 -0.89 33.60 -1.39
CA PRO A 194 -2.35 33.79 -1.45
C PRO A 194 -2.85 34.42 -2.77
N ARG A 195 -1.94 34.86 -3.64
CA ARG A 195 -2.24 35.38 -4.98
C ARG A 195 -1.22 34.82 -5.97
N PRO A 196 -1.39 33.57 -6.41
CA PRO A 196 -0.47 32.95 -7.34
C PRO A 196 -0.47 33.69 -8.69
N ALA A 197 0.70 33.79 -9.29
CA ALA A 197 0.89 34.51 -10.55
C ALA A 197 2.13 34.02 -11.31
N LEU A 198 2.13 34.22 -12.62
CA LEU A 198 3.29 34.01 -13.48
C LEU A 198 3.82 35.36 -13.97
N LEU A 199 5.12 35.58 -13.78
CA LEU A 199 5.83 36.80 -14.21
C LEU A 199 6.82 36.47 -15.32
N VAL A 200 6.92 37.37 -16.31
CA VAL A 200 7.97 37.37 -17.32
C VAL A 200 8.88 38.57 -17.06
N LEU A 201 10.16 38.32 -16.82
CA LEU A 201 11.17 39.32 -16.48
C LEU A 201 12.21 39.40 -17.59
N SER A 202 12.40 40.58 -18.16
CA SER A 202 13.50 40.83 -19.09
C SER A 202 14.84 40.91 -18.35
N VAL A 203 15.86 40.23 -18.88
CA VAL A 203 17.22 40.24 -18.32
C VAL A 203 18.07 41.28 -19.02
N GLY A 204 18.45 42.34 -18.31
CA GLY A 204 19.32 43.39 -18.85
C GLY A 204 20.79 42.96 -19.00
N PRO A 205 21.63 43.74 -19.71
CA PRO A 205 23.03 43.37 -19.99
C PRO A 205 23.91 43.16 -18.76
N THR A 206 23.54 43.77 -17.63
CA THR A 206 24.21 43.66 -16.33
C THR A 206 23.51 42.69 -15.37
N GLY A 207 22.51 41.95 -15.86
CA GLY A 207 21.69 41.01 -15.09
C GLY A 207 20.63 41.67 -14.19
N ALA A 208 20.22 42.91 -14.47
CA ALA A 208 19.08 43.53 -13.81
C ALA A 208 17.78 43.00 -14.40
N LEU A 209 16.79 42.70 -13.55
CA LEU A 209 15.47 42.21 -13.97
C LEU A 209 14.48 43.36 -14.08
N ARG A 210 13.63 43.33 -15.12
CA ARG A 210 12.49 44.24 -15.28
C ARG A 210 11.27 43.44 -15.72
N GLU A 211 10.17 43.59 -14.99
CA GLU A 211 8.87 42.99 -15.35
C GLU A 211 8.43 43.44 -16.75
N ALA A 212 8.18 42.46 -17.60
CA ALA A 212 7.73 42.59 -18.98
C ALA A 212 6.25 42.14 -19.13
N GLY A 213 5.81 41.20 -18.30
CA GLY A 213 4.41 40.81 -18.20
C GLY A 213 4.12 40.01 -16.94
N ARG A 214 2.83 39.94 -16.61
CA ARG A 214 2.28 39.23 -15.46
C ARG A 214 0.87 38.73 -15.79
N ILE A 215 0.53 37.58 -15.26
CA ILE A 215 -0.84 37.05 -15.23
C ILE A 215 -1.04 36.31 -13.90
N GLY A 216 -2.21 36.43 -13.31
CA GLY A 216 -2.61 35.70 -12.10
C GLY A 216 -4.09 35.31 -12.23
N VAL A 217 -4.73 34.97 -11.12
CA VAL A 217 -6.14 34.53 -11.09
C VAL A 217 -7.08 35.51 -11.82
N GLU A 218 -6.97 36.81 -11.56
CA GLU A 218 -7.77 37.86 -12.24
C GLU A 218 -7.57 37.91 -13.77
N GLY A 219 -6.45 37.36 -14.27
CA GLY A 219 -6.12 37.25 -15.68
C GLY A 219 -6.54 35.92 -16.32
N GLY A 220 -7.28 35.07 -15.61
CA GLY A 220 -7.72 33.76 -16.06
C GLY A 220 -6.69 32.64 -15.87
N LEU A 221 -5.70 32.83 -14.99
CA LEU A 221 -4.76 31.78 -14.60
C LEU A 221 -5.24 31.13 -13.28
N TRP A 222 -6.00 30.05 -13.40
CA TRP A 222 -6.63 29.30 -12.30
C TRP A 222 -5.66 28.26 -11.73
N VAL A 223 -4.63 28.71 -11.02
CA VAL A 223 -3.63 27.79 -10.43
C VAL A 223 -3.53 28.03 -8.94
N SER A 224 -3.41 26.95 -8.16
CA SER A 224 -3.08 26.99 -6.74
C SER A 224 -1.76 26.27 -6.47
N ALA A 225 -0.92 26.84 -5.60
CA ALA A 225 0.40 26.32 -5.26
C ALA A 225 1.24 25.88 -6.49
N PRO A 226 1.69 26.81 -7.35
CA PRO A 226 2.57 26.48 -8.47
C PRO A 226 3.89 25.89 -7.98
N THR A 227 4.40 24.88 -8.67
CA THR A 227 5.51 24.03 -8.21
C THR A 227 6.55 23.78 -9.30
N ALA A 228 6.15 23.75 -10.56
CA ALA A 228 7.05 23.50 -11.68
C ALA A 228 6.77 24.46 -12.84
N LEU A 229 7.82 24.89 -13.53
CA LEU A 229 7.72 25.80 -14.67
C LEU A 229 8.76 25.43 -15.72
N GLU A 230 8.31 25.28 -16.97
CA GLU A 230 9.16 24.97 -18.12
C GLU A 230 8.84 25.87 -19.31
N ALA A 231 9.80 26.01 -20.24
CA ALA A 231 9.63 26.83 -21.44
C ALA A 231 9.95 26.04 -22.71
N THR A 232 9.11 26.18 -23.73
CA THR A 232 9.30 25.50 -25.02
C THR A 232 9.01 26.41 -26.20
N ARG A 233 9.47 26.02 -27.39
CA ARG A 233 9.27 26.78 -28.62
C ARG A 233 8.74 25.92 -29.75
N ILE A 234 7.61 26.31 -30.32
CA ILE A 234 6.90 25.56 -31.38
C ILE A 234 6.53 26.55 -32.48
N GLY A 235 6.86 26.24 -33.73
CA GLY A 235 6.52 27.11 -34.87
C GLY A 235 7.10 28.54 -34.79
N GLY A 236 8.10 28.77 -33.94
CA GLY A 236 8.68 30.10 -33.70
C GLY A 236 8.04 30.88 -32.55
N GLU A 237 6.96 30.39 -31.95
CA GLU A 237 6.31 30.96 -30.76
C GLU A 237 6.83 30.31 -29.48
N THR A 238 6.86 31.07 -28.40
CA THR A 238 7.34 30.61 -27.09
C THR A 238 6.15 30.35 -26.18
N PHE A 239 6.13 29.17 -25.56
CA PHE A 239 5.13 28.75 -24.58
C PHE A 239 5.78 28.47 -23.23
N LEU A 240 5.06 28.81 -22.16
CA LEU A 240 5.37 28.45 -20.78
C LEU A 240 4.41 27.37 -20.32
N LEU A 241 4.95 26.36 -19.66
CA LEU A 241 4.24 25.23 -19.09
C LEU A 241 4.31 25.36 -17.58
N LEU A 242 3.19 25.66 -16.96
CA LEU A 242 3.09 25.88 -15.52
C LEU A 242 2.34 24.72 -14.89
N GLY A 243 3.05 23.94 -14.08
CA GLY A 243 2.47 22.90 -13.24
C GLY A 243 2.17 23.44 -11.86
N ALA A 244 0.99 23.10 -11.35
CA ALA A 244 0.53 23.58 -10.05
C ALA A 244 -0.04 22.43 -9.22
N ALA A 245 0.64 22.11 -8.13
CA ALA A 245 0.30 20.97 -7.29
C ALA A 245 -1.04 21.16 -6.57
N GLY A 246 -1.31 22.36 -6.06
CA GLY A 246 -2.51 22.61 -5.24
C GLY A 246 -3.81 22.66 -6.03
N SER A 247 -3.75 22.69 -7.37
CA SER A 247 -4.93 22.60 -8.24
C SER A 247 -4.85 21.43 -9.21
N GLY A 248 -3.90 20.50 -9.04
CA GLY A 248 -3.72 19.35 -9.94
C GLY A 248 -3.56 19.71 -11.42
N SER A 249 -3.10 20.93 -11.74
CA SER A 249 -3.31 21.51 -13.09
C SER A 249 -2.03 21.73 -13.88
N LEU A 250 -2.10 21.53 -15.19
CA LEU A 250 -1.05 21.90 -16.16
C LEU A 250 -1.54 22.97 -17.13
N SER A 251 -1.00 24.19 -17.00
CA SER A 251 -1.35 25.33 -17.84
C SER A 251 -0.33 25.60 -18.94
N VAL A 252 -0.79 25.92 -20.15
CA VAL A 252 0.05 26.46 -21.24
C VAL A 252 -0.22 27.93 -21.43
N LEU A 253 0.84 28.75 -21.45
CA LEU A 253 0.74 30.18 -21.72
C LEU A 253 1.63 30.57 -22.89
N SER A 254 1.07 31.23 -23.90
CA SER A 254 1.88 31.84 -24.96
C SER A 254 2.52 33.14 -24.47
N VAL A 255 3.77 33.38 -24.87
CA VAL A 255 4.49 34.62 -24.54
C VAL A 255 4.68 35.48 -25.80
N GLY A 256 4.04 36.64 -25.81
CA GLY A 256 4.16 37.61 -26.89
C GLY A 256 5.52 38.34 -26.92
N PRO A 257 5.87 39.04 -28.02
CA PRO A 257 7.17 39.69 -28.20
C PRO A 257 7.55 40.74 -27.13
N GLY A 258 6.56 41.28 -26.41
CA GLY A 258 6.74 42.23 -25.31
C GLY A 258 6.71 41.62 -23.91
N GLY A 259 6.56 40.29 -23.79
CA GLY A 259 6.37 39.59 -22.51
C GLY A 259 4.90 39.44 -22.08
N THR A 260 3.93 39.83 -22.91
CA THR A 260 2.50 39.65 -22.64
C THR A 260 2.14 38.16 -22.60
N LEU A 261 1.45 37.73 -21.55
CA LEU A 261 1.01 36.36 -21.35
C LEU A 261 -0.45 36.17 -21.77
N ALA A 262 -0.76 35.02 -22.35
CA ALA A 262 -2.13 34.58 -22.59
C ALA A 262 -2.21 33.07 -22.36
N VAL A 263 -3.16 32.64 -21.54
CA VAL A 263 -3.49 31.23 -21.33
C VAL A 263 -4.01 30.64 -22.64
N ARG A 264 -3.47 29.50 -23.03
CA ARG A 264 -3.79 28.78 -24.27
C ARG A 264 -4.48 27.46 -23.99
N ASP A 265 -4.09 26.82 -22.90
CA ASP A 265 -4.71 25.61 -22.43
C ASP A 265 -4.54 25.50 -20.91
N HIS A 266 -5.45 24.76 -20.29
CA HIS A 266 -5.46 24.50 -18.87
C HIS A 266 -6.10 23.12 -18.66
N LEU A 267 -5.24 22.13 -18.39
CA LEU A 267 -5.65 20.77 -18.09
C LEU A 267 -5.74 20.58 -16.59
N LEU A 268 -6.81 19.94 -16.14
CA LEU A 268 -6.91 19.35 -14.82
C LEU A 268 -6.56 17.86 -14.92
N ASP A 269 -6.07 17.32 -13.82
CA ASP A 269 -5.86 15.88 -13.67
C ASP A 269 -7.17 15.26 -13.19
N ASP A 270 -7.68 14.29 -13.93
CA ASP A 270 -8.98 13.63 -13.73
C ASP A 270 -8.80 12.16 -13.32
N LEU A 271 -7.65 11.80 -12.73
CA LEU A 271 -7.16 10.44 -12.45
C LEU A 271 -6.96 9.54 -13.71
N GLY A 272 -7.45 9.97 -14.88
CA GLY A 272 -7.18 9.36 -16.18
C GLY A 272 -5.81 9.76 -16.75
N SER A 273 -5.25 10.87 -16.28
CA SER A 273 -3.82 11.17 -16.33
C SER A 273 -3.13 10.84 -15.01
N ARG A 274 -1.79 10.91 -15.02
CA ARG A 274 -0.91 10.65 -13.87
C ARG A 274 -0.04 11.86 -13.58
N PHE A 275 -0.66 13.02 -13.39
CA PHE A 275 0.08 14.26 -13.10
C PHE A 275 -0.51 15.08 -11.94
N GLY A 276 -1.51 14.57 -11.21
CA GLY A 276 -2.00 15.22 -9.99
C GLY A 276 -0.86 15.60 -9.03
N GLY A 277 -1.00 16.77 -8.40
CA GLY A 277 0.04 17.28 -7.50
C GLY A 277 1.41 17.51 -8.15
N ILE A 278 1.46 17.98 -9.42
CA ILE A 278 2.69 18.15 -10.23
C ILE A 278 3.85 18.69 -9.39
N ALA A 279 4.93 17.92 -9.26
CA ALA A 279 6.15 18.34 -8.58
C ALA A 279 7.32 18.48 -9.56
N ALA A 280 7.26 17.79 -10.71
CA ALA A 280 8.29 17.84 -11.73
C ALA A 280 7.69 18.00 -13.13
N LEU A 281 8.32 18.86 -13.94
CA LEU A 281 8.07 19.00 -15.37
C LEU A 281 9.39 18.91 -16.12
N ALA A 282 9.36 18.30 -17.31
CA ALA A 282 10.51 18.29 -18.19
C ALA A 282 10.06 18.27 -19.65
N VAL A 283 10.80 18.97 -20.52
CA VAL A 283 10.41 19.15 -21.93
C VAL A 283 11.51 18.70 -22.88
N ALA A 284 11.13 18.04 -23.97
CA ALA A 284 12.02 17.71 -25.07
C ALA A 284 11.36 17.98 -26.43
N THR A 285 12.15 18.43 -27.41
CA THR A 285 11.67 18.68 -28.76
C THR A 285 12.22 17.63 -29.73
N ILE A 286 11.34 16.96 -30.47
CA ILE A 286 11.67 15.93 -31.47
C ILE A 286 11.00 16.29 -32.79
N ALA A 287 11.76 16.36 -33.89
CA ALA A 287 11.24 16.65 -35.23
C ALA A 287 10.36 17.92 -35.33
N GLY A 288 10.54 18.90 -34.44
CA GLY A 288 9.73 20.13 -34.38
C GLY A 288 8.45 20.04 -33.56
N ARG A 289 8.21 18.90 -32.89
CA ARG A 289 7.14 18.65 -31.91
C ARG A 289 7.71 18.76 -30.50
N SER A 290 6.95 19.30 -29.56
CA SER A 290 7.39 19.46 -28.17
C SER A 290 6.61 18.52 -27.25
N LEU A 291 7.32 17.59 -26.63
CA LEU A 291 6.78 16.65 -25.66
C LEU A 291 7.11 17.11 -24.25
N VAL A 292 6.13 17.03 -23.37
CA VAL A 292 6.19 17.41 -21.96
C VAL A 292 5.98 16.14 -21.15
N VAL A 293 6.81 15.95 -20.13
CA VAL A 293 6.63 14.90 -19.14
C VAL A 293 6.28 15.57 -17.82
N ALA A 294 5.16 15.16 -17.25
CA ALA A 294 4.68 15.65 -15.97
C ALA A 294 4.55 14.49 -14.99
N GLY A 295 4.93 14.73 -13.74
CA GLY A 295 4.76 13.79 -12.63
C GLY A 295 4.64 14.56 -11.32
N GLY A 296 4.00 13.95 -10.34
CA GLY A 296 3.63 14.60 -9.09
C GLY A 296 3.24 13.60 -8.01
N ALA A 297 2.34 14.03 -7.13
CA ALA A 297 1.83 13.25 -6.01
C ALA A 297 0.86 12.12 -6.41
N ASP A 298 0.33 12.15 -7.63
CA ASP A 298 -0.52 11.10 -8.21
C ASP A 298 0.32 9.97 -8.83
N ASP A 299 1.28 9.48 -8.03
CA ASP A 299 2.04 8.23 -8.20
C ASP A 299 2.13 7.68 -9.63
N GLY A 300 2.91 8.37 -10.46
CA GLY A 300 3.02 8.05 -11.88
C GLY A 300 3.55 9.23 -12.70
N LEU A 301 3.48 9.08 -14.03
CA LEU A 301 3.80 10.17 -14.94
C LEU A 301 2.96 10.15 -16.21
N THR A 302 2.81 11.33 -16.80
CA THR A 302 2.13 11.55 -18.07
C THR A 302 3.05 12.20 -19.09
N VAL A 303 3.06 11.67 -20.31
CA VAL A 303 3.69 12.28 -21.49
C VAL A 303 2.61 12.98 -22.30
N LEU A 304 2.71 14.30 -22.41
CA LEU A 304 1.85 15.15 -23.22
C LEU A 304 2.62 15.73 -24.40
N GLU A 305 1.91 16.13 -25.44
CA GLU A 305 2.44 16.91 -26.55
C GLU A 305 1.79 18.29 -26.57
N VAL A 306 2.60 19.34 -26.72
CA VAL A 306 2.10 20.69 -26.97
C VAL A 306 1.98 20.86 -28.48
N LEU A 307 0.75 21.03 -28.96
CA LEU A 307 0.46 21.29 -30.37
C LEU A 307 0.71 22.78 -30.73
N PRO A 308 0.90 23.10 -32.02
CA PRO A 308 0.84 24.47 -32.50
C PRO A 308 -0.46 25.17 -32.05
N GLY A 309 -0.32 26.35 -31.44
CA GLY A 309 -1.43 27.06 -30.79
C GLY A 309 -1.47 26.91 -29.26
N GLY A 310 -0.72 25.96 -28.70
CA GLY A 310 -0.53 25.79 -27.26
C GLY A 310 -1.51 24.81 -26.60
N LEU A 311 -2.20 23.97 -27.38
CA LEU A 311 -3.06 22.90 -26.85
C LEU A 311 -2.21 21.72 -26.38
N LEU A 312 -2.45 21.20 -25.18
CA LEU A 312 -1.83 19.98 -24.67
C LEU A 312 -2.64 18.76 -25.07
N VAL A 313 -1.95 17.67 -25.40
CA VAL A 313 -2.57 16.40 -25.78
C VAL A 313 -1.84 15.26 -25.10
N ALA A 314 -2.55 14.47 -24.30
CA ALA A 314 -1.98 13.30 -23.65
C ALA A 314 -1.59 12.24 -24.71
N ARG A 315 -0.34 11.78 -24.65
CA ARG A 315 0.20 10.74 -25.54
C ARG A 315 0.22 9.38 -24.86
N ALA A 316 0.68 9.33 -23.61
CA ALA A 316 0.72 8.15 -22.77
C ALA A 316 0.78 8.56 -21.30
N HIS A 317 0.25 7.73 -20.42
CA HIS A 317 0.46 7.80 -18.98
C HIS A 317 0.99 6.45 -18.48
N LEU A 318 1.56 6.45 -17.28
CA LEU A 318 1.96 5.25 -16.56
C LEU A 318 1.77 5.51 -15.07
N ALA A 319 0.89 4.73 -14.44
CA ALA A 319 0.75 4.68 -12.99
C ALA A 319 1.94 3.95 -12.36
N ASP A 320 2.27 4.27 -11.11
CA ASP A 320 3.19 3.47 -10.33
C ASP A 320 2.58 2.10 -10.04
N GLY A 321 3.44 1.13 -9.78
CA GLY A 321 3.03 -0.18 -9.32
C GLY A 321 4.07 -0.73 -8.33
N PRO A 322 3.89 -1.95 -7.81
CA PRO A 322 4.72 -2.50 -6.71
C PRO A 322 6.24 -2.48 -6.95
N ALA A 323 6.67 -2.38 -8.22
CA ALA A 323 8.07 -2.32 -8.63
C ALA A 323 8.47 -1.04 -9.40
N GLY A 324 7.58 -0.05 -9.56
CA GLY A 324 7.73 1.05 -10.52
C GLY A 324 8.64 2.18 -10.04
N GLY A 325 8.66 2.49 -8.74
CA GLY A 325 9.49 3.55 -8.18
C GLY A 325 9.15 4.93 -8.74
N LEU A 326 7.86 5.15 -9.02
CA LEU A 326 7.29 6.40 -9.50
C LEU A 326 6.40 7.08 -8.45
N ALA A 327 6.29 6.53 -7.24
CA ALA A 327 5.59 7.17 -6.15
C ALA A 327 6.10 8.61 -5.95
N ASN A 328 5.20 9.59 -5.89
CA ASN A 328 5.47 10.99 -5.68
C ASN A 328 6.66 11.51 -6.51
N VAL A 329 6.55 11.51 -7.85
CA VAL A 329 7.64 11.89 -8.76
C VAL A 329 8.13 13.31 -8.46
N ALA A 330 9.32 13.42 -7.85
CA ALA A 330 9.87 14.68 -7.38
C ALA A 330 10.88 15.30 -8.35
N ALA A 331 11.41 14.54 -9.30
CA ALA A 331 12.37 15.03 -10.29
C ALA A 331 12.28 14.29 -11.62
N LEU A 332 12.40 15.03 -12.72
CA LEU A 332 12.41 14.48 -14.07
C LEU A 332 13.59 15.01 -14.87
N ALA A 333 14.19 14.14 -15.66
CA ALA A 333 15.15 14.51 -16.69
C ALA A 333 14.80 13.76 -17.99
N VAL A 334 14.69 14.49 -19.09
CA VAL A 334 14.23 13.92 -20.38
C VAL A 334 15.19 14.25 -21.51
N ARG A 335 15.25 13.34 -22.49
CA ARG A 335 16.02 13.55 -23.71
C ARG A 335 15.36 12.89 -24.90
N ALA A 336 15.43 13.55 -26.05
CA ALA A 336 15.12 12.96 -27.34
C ALA A 336 16.12 11.84 -27.69
N ALA A 337 15.62 10.63 -27.94
CA ALA A 337 16.43 9.50 -28.42
C ALA A 337 15.59 8.56 -29.27
N GLY A 338 16.14 8.01 -30.36
CA GLY A 338 15.54 6.91 -31.12
C GLY A 338 14.06 7.05 -31.51
N GLY A 339 13.60 8.25 -31.89
CA GLY A 339 12.19 8.50 -32.26
C GLY A 339 11.21 8.75 -31.10
N GLY A 340 11.69 8.83 -29.86
CA GLY A 340 10.87 9.09 -28.66
C GLY A 340 11.69 9.68 -27.51
N LEU A 341 11.29 9.44 -26.26
CA LEU A 341 11.97 10.00 -25.08
C LEU A 341 12.67 8.92 -24.24
N ASP A 342 13.90 9.23 -23.83
CA ASP A 342 14.49 8.64 -22.64
C ASP A 342 14.13 9.54 -21.45
N ILE A 343 13.46 8.97 -20.45
CA ILE A 343 12.98 9.65 -19.25
C ILE A 343 13.71 9.05 -18.05
N VAL A 344 14.21 9.89 -17.16
CA VAL A 344 14.69 9.46 -15.84
C VAL A 344 13.88 10.20 -14.79
N ALA A 345 13.25 9.42 -13.91
CA ALA A 345 12.46 9.90 -12.79
C ALA A 345 13.19 9.63 -11.47
N GLY A 346 13.10 10.60 -10.56
CA GLY A 346 13.46 10.46 -9.16
C GLY A 346 12.20 10.56 -8.31
N SER A 347 11.98 9.56 -7.45
CA SER A 347 10.87 9.58 -6.51
C SER A 347 11.16 10.46 -5.30
N GLY A 348 10.09 11.06 -4.77
CA GLY A 348 10.06 11.82 -3.53
C GLY A 348 9.94 10.97 -2.26
N SER A 349 9.37 9.77 -2.36
CA SER A 349 9.15 8.80 -1.26
C SER A 349 10.10 7.60 -1.37
N ASP A 350 10.24 7.07 -2.58
CA ASP A 350 11.05 5.91 -2.91
C ASP A 350 12.53 6.25 -3.12
N SER A 351 13.37 5.24 -2.87
CA SER A 351 14.82 5.34 -3.10
C SER A 351 15.22 5.02 -4.54
N GLY A 352 16.20 5.77 -5.04
CA GLY A 352 16.87 5.46 -6.31
C GLY A 352 16.36 6.23 -7.53
N LEU A 353 16.63 5.69 -8.71
CA LEU A 353 16.29 6.28 -10.01
C LEU A 353 15.54 5.26 -10.87
N THR A 354 14.49 5.73 -11.55
CA THR A 354 13.72 4.93 -12.50
C THR A 354 13.95 5.48 -13.90
N ARG A 355 14.39 4.63 -14.83
CA ARG A 355 14.55 5.00 -16.24
C ARG A 355 13.40 4.42 -17.05
N LEU A 356 12.76 5.28 -17.83
CA LEU A 356 11.65 4.94 -18.69
C LEU A 356 11.94 5.31 -20.14
N ARG A 357 11.21 4.64 -21.02
CA ARG A 357 11.25 4.86 -22.46
C ARG A 357 9.85 5.14 -22.95
N PHE A 358 9.68 6.30 -23.56
CA PHE A 358 8.50 6.60 -24.37
C PHE A 358 8.85 6.35 -25.84
N GLU A 359 8.21 5.37 -26.45
CA GLU A 359 8.37 5.02 -27.86
C GLU A 359 7.15 5.51 -28.65
N SER A 360 7.34 6.55 -29.47
CA SER A 360 6.30 7.15 -30.33
C SER A 360 6.53 6.92 -31.81
N GLY A 361 7.25 5.86 -32.19
CA GLY A 361 7.56 5.59 -33.60
C GLY A 361 8.38 6.71 -34.27
N ALA A 362 8.23 6.87 -35.59
CA ALA A 362 8.91 7.90 -36.36
C ALA A 362 8.06 9.18 -36.44
N LEU A 363 8.21 10.07 -35.45
CA LEU A 363 7.51 11.36 -35.41
C LEU A 363 7.86 12.23 -36.63
N ALA A 364 6.87 12.56 -37.46
CA ALA A 364 7.02 13.50 -38.55
C ALA A 364 6.80 14.97 -38.11
N PRO A 365 7.40 15.97 -38.78
CA PRO A 365 7.12 17.37 -38.48
C PRO A 365 5.64 17.74 -38.72
N PRO A 366 5.07 18.67 -37.92
CA PRO A 366 3.67 19.08 -38.07
C PRO A 366 3.36 19.62 -39.48
N ARG A 367 2.20 19.25 -40.02
CA ARG A 367 1.69 19.72 -41.31
C ARG A 367 0.37 20.45 -41.10
N ALA A 368 0.24 21.65 -41.67
CA ALA A 368 -0.97 22.45 -41.57
C ALA A 368 -1.58 22.70 -42.96
N ALA A 369 -2.90 22.62 -43.05
CA ALA A 369 -3.64 22.89 -44.27
C ALA A 369 -3.66 24.40 -44.57
N PRO A 370 -3.85 24.80 -45.84
CA PRO A 370 -4.03 26.20 -46.18
C PRO A 370 -5.28 26.78 -45.49
N PRO A 371 -5.31 28.08 -45.14
CA PRO A 371 -6.45 28.68 -44.43
C PRO A 371 -7.82 28.59 -45.13
N GLY A 372 -7.88 28.25 -46.42
CA GLY A 372 -9.11 28.12 -47.20
C GLY A 372 -9.60 26.69 -47.41
N GLY A 373 -9.02 25.72 -46.69
CA GLY A 373 -9.26 24.29 -46.88
C GLY A 373 -8.33 23.64 -47.90
N GLY A 374 -8.04 22.36 -47.72
CA GLY A 374 -7.07 21.59 -48.48
C GLY A 374 -7.14 20.08 -48.23
N SER A 375 -6.15 19.35 -48.74
CA SER A 375 -6.00 17.91 -48.50
C SER A 375 -4.61 17.66 -47.95
N LEU A 376 -4.51 17.00 -46.81
CA LEU A 376 -3.28 16.54 -46.20
C LEU A 376 -3.28 15.01 -46.18
N GLU A 377 -2.15 14.42 -46.59
CA GLU A 377 -1.89 12.99 -46.50
C GLU A 377 -0.63 12.80 -45.65
N GLY A 378 -0.70 12.02 -44.58
CA GLY A 378 0.43 11.57 -43.80
C GLY A 378 1.18 10.43 -44.48
N GLY A 379 2.18 9.91 -43.77
CA GLY A 379 3.12 8.92 -44.21
C GLY A 379 2.90 7.57 -43.54
N ALA A 380 4.00 6.96 -43.09
CA ALA A 380 4.01 5.63 -42.47
C ALA A 380 4.51 5.65 -41.01
N GLY A 381 4.56 6.83 -40.38
CA GLY A 381 4.85 7.00 -38.97
C GLY A 381 4.03 8.16 -38.41
N ASP A 382 3.98 8.29 -37.09
CA ASP A 382 3.13 9.24 -36.36
C ASP A 382 3.22 10.69 -36.89
N ASP A 383 2.17 11.10 -37.60
CA ASP A 383 1.98 12.43 -38.16
C ASP A 383 1.17 13.34 -37.24
N LEU A 384 1.34 14.65 -37.40
CA LEU A 384 0.48 15.67 -36.82
C LEU A 384 -0.10 16.51 -37.96
N LEU A 385 -1.37 16.31 -38.25
CA LEU A 385 -2.11 16.98 -39.31
C LEU A 385 -3.08 18.00 -38.70
N LEU A 386 -2.92 19.26 -39.10
CA LEU A 386 -3.72 20.38 -38.61
C LEU A 386 -4.53 20.95 -39.77
N GLY A 387 -5.85 20.93 -39.66
CA GLY A 387 -6.73 21.59 -40.61
C GLY A 387 -6.68 23.11 -40.49
N GLY A 388 -7.28 23.75 -41.49
CA GLY A 388 -7.34 25.18 -41.70
C GLY A 388 -8.64 25.77 -41.16
N ARG A 389 -9.16 26.80 -41.84
CA ARG A 389 -10.44 27.45 -41.50
C ARG A 389 -11.55 27.15 -42.51
N GLY A 390 -11.32 26.24 -43.44
CA GLY A 390 -12.35 25.81 -44.39
C GLY A 390 -12.19 24.33 -44.64
N SER A 391 -13.22 23.71 -45.22
CA SER A 391 -13.31 22.25 -45.41
C SER A 391 -12.04 21.57 -45.91
N ASP A 392 -11.52 20.67 -45.08
CA ASP A 392 -10.30 19.92 -45.22
C ASP A 392 -10.56 18.41 -45.41
N ARG A 393 -9.56 17.74 -46.01
CA ARG A 393 -9.47 16.29 -46.06
C ARG A 393 -8.16 15.85 -45.43
N LEU A 394 -8.22 15.23 -44.27
CA LEU A 394 -7.05 14.83 -43.50
C LEU A 394 -6.96 13.31 -43.49
N ALA A 395 -5.89 12.75 -44.03
CA ALA A 395 -5.64 11.31 -44.01
C ALA A 395 -4.32 11.02 -43.30
N GLY A 396 -4.35 10.34 -42.15
CA GLY A 396 -3.17 9.99 -41.34
C GLY A 396 -2.26 9.00 -42.06
N GLY A 397 -2.79 7.87 -42.48
CA GLY A 397 -2.03 6.86 -43.22
C GLY A 397 -1.68 5.69 -42.33
N ALA A 398 -0.40 5.46 -42.05
CA ALA A 398 0.00 4.46 -41.05
C ALA A 398 0.82 5.13 -39.95
N GLY A 399 0.57 4.78 -38.70
CA GLY A 399 1.18 5.46 -37.54
C GLY A 399 0.14 5.68 -36.46
N ALA A 400 0.55 6.23 -35.31
CA ALA A 400 -0.40 6.79 -34.35
C ALA A 400 -0.49 8.31 -34.61
N ASP A 401 -1.42 8.70 -35.48
CA ASP A 401 -1.52 10.03 -36.03
C ASP A 401 -2.41 10.93 -35.16
N ILE A 402 -2.10 12.23 -35.12
CA ILE A 402 -2.96 13.23 -34.48
C ILE A 402 -3.56 14.10 -35.58
N LEU A 403 -4.88 14.07 -35.71
CA LEU A 403 -5.61 14.83 -36.71
C LEU A 403 -6.52 15.84 -35.99
N ARG A 404 -6.24 17.13 -36.19
CA ARG A 404 -7.09 18.23 -35.74
C ARG A 404 -7.80 18.84 -36.93
N ASP A 405 -9.12 18.87 -36.92
CA ASP A 405 -9.99 19.31 -38.01
C ASP A 405 -9.90 20.81 -38.33
N GLY A 406 -9.86 21.69 -37.31
CA GLY A 406 -9.84 23.12 -37.51
C GLY A 406 -11.24 23.71 -37.63
N ALA A 407 -11.55 24.38 -38.74
CA ALA A 407 -12.91 24.85 -38.98
C ALA A 407 -13.30 24.59 -40.44
N GLY A 408 -14.59 24.48 -40.70
CA GLY A 408 -15.13 24.02 -41.96
C GLY A 408 -15.78 22.65 -41.79
N ARG A 409 -16.31 22.11 -42.89
CA ARG A 409 -16.80 20.73 -42.89
C ARG A 409 -15.68 19.81 -43.32
N ASP A 410 -15.14 19.06 -42.40
CA ASP A 410 -13.93 18.31 -42.57
C ASP A 410 -14.22 16.82 -42.72
N THR A 411 -13.32 16.12 -43.40
CA THR A 411 -13.37 14.66 -43.46
C THR A 411 -12.02 14.10 -43.11
N LEU A 412 -12.01 13.24 -42.09
CA LEU A 412 -10.82 12.70 -41.47
C LEU A 412 -10.77 11.19 -41.70
N TRP A 413 -9.57 10.69 -42.01
CA TRP A 413 -9.23 9.27 -42.09
C TRP A 413 -8.02 9.02 -41.21
N GLY A 414 -8.14 8.19 -40.18
CA GLY A 414 -6.99 7.80 -39.35
C GLY A 414 -6.05 6.93 -40.16
N GLY A 415 -6.60 5.84 -40.71
CA GLY A 415 -5.86 4.84 -41.44
C GLY A 415 -5.54 3.65 -40.54
N SER A 416 -4.27 3.25 -40.43
CA SER A 416 -3.87 2.12 -39.58
C SER A 416 -2.99 2.57 -38.43
N GLY A 417 -3.39 2.24 -37.21
CA GLY A 417 -2.66 2.55 -35.99
C GLY A 417 -3.63 3.10 -34.95
N ALA A 418 -3.11 3.71 -33.88
CA ALA A 418 -3.95 4.23 -32.80
C ALA A 418 -4.04 5.74 -32.95
N ASP A 419 -5.02 6.20 -33.70
CA ASP A 419 -5.13 7.59 -34.12
C ASP A 419 -5.93 8.41 -33.12
N LEU A 420 -5.60 9.70 -32.99
CA LEU A 420 -6.32 10.65 -32.16
C LEU A 420 -6.95 11.74 -33.02
N PHE A 421 -8.27 11.83 -32.96
CA PHE A 421 -9.04 12.87 -33.61
C PHE A 421 -9.40 13.96 -32.60
N LEU A 422 -8.97 15.20 -32.88
CA LEU A 422 -9.26 16.39 -32.10
C LEU A 422 -10.23 17.26 -32.88
N LEU A 423 -11.42 17.48 -32.34
CA LEU A 423 -12.49 18.22 -33.03
C LEU A 423 -12.63 19.59 -32.39
N ASP A 424 -12.28 20.63 -33.14
CA ASP A 424 -12.52 22.01 -32.79
C ASP A 424 -14.03 22.32 -32.82
N ALA A 425 -14.45 23.37 -32.11
CA ALA A 425 -15.84 23.82 -32.11
C ALA A 425 -16.04 24.98 -33.08
N ASP A 426 -16.82 24.76 -34.13
CA ASP A 426 -17.08 25.75 -35.18
C ASP A 426 -18.53 25.73 -35.73
N GLY A 427 -19.35 24.79 -35.27
CA GLY A 427 -20.74 24.56 -35.65
C GLY A 427 -20.92 23.88 -37.02
N ALA A 428 -19.84 23.39 -37.63
CA ALA A 428 -19.90 22.61 -38.85
C ALA A 428 -20.25 21.14 -38.56
N GLU A 429 -20.45 20.37 -39.63
CA GLU A 429 -20.68 18.93 -39.52
C GLU A 429 -19.48 18.23 -40.12
N ASP A 430 -18.75 17.53 -39.26
CA ASP A 430 -17.51 16.84 -39.60
C ASP A 430 -17.73 15.33 -39.71
N THR A 431 -16.82 14.65 -40.39
CA THR A 431 -16.92 13.21 -40.59
C THR A 431 -15.59 12.52 -40.35
N ILE A 432 -15.56 11.57 -39.42
CA ILE A 432 -14.50 10.56 -39.35
C ILE A 432 -14.96 9.33 -40.11
N ALA A 433 -14.18 8.93 -41.10
CA ALA A 433 -14.63 8.01 -42.13
C ALA A 433 -14.27 6.53 -41.86
N ASP A 434 -13.36 6.25 -40.92
CA ASP A 434 -12.78 4.94 -40.65
C ASP A 434 -12.39 4.73 -39.17
N PHE A 435 -13.19 5.21 -38.23
CA PHE A 435 -12.91 5.07 -36.79
C PHE A 435 -12.86 3.60 -36.36
N GLU A 436 -11.75 3.17 -35.74
CA GLU A 436 -11.55 1.82 -35.22
C GLU A 436 -11.76 1.77 -33.69
N PRO A 437 -12.93 1.29 -33.20
CA PRO A 437 -13.24 1.31 -31.77
C PRO A 437 -12.27 0.43 -30.97
N GLY A 438 -11.81 0.94 -29.82
CA GLY A 438 -10.83 0.28 -28.96
C GLY A 438 -9.36 0.45 -29.39
N LEU A 439 -9.11 1.06 -30.56
CA LEU A 439 -7.78 1.42 -31.03
C LEU A 439 -7.63 2.94 -31.19
N ASP A 440 -8.58 3.58 -31.87
CA ASP A 440 -8.63 5.02 -32.06
C ASP A 440 -9.24 5.75 -30.87
N ARG A 441 -8.86 7.01 -30.71
CA ARG A 441 -9.35 7.90 -29.67
C ARG A 441 -9.94 9.16 -30.27
N LEU A 442 -10.98 9.66 -29.61
CA LEU A 442 -11.69 10.87 -29.96
C LEU A 442 -11.62 11.84 -28.78
N ASP A 443 -11.14 13.05 -29.00
CA ASP A 443 -11.12 14.12 -28.00
C ASP A 443 -12.02 15.28 -28.50
N LEU A 444 -13.18 15.41 -27.84
CA LEU A 444 -14.21 16.43 -28.05
C LEU A 444 -14.20 17.50 -26.96
N SER A 445 -13.22 17.51 -26.06
CA SER A 445 -13.15 18.47 -24.94
C SER A 445 -13.09 19.95 -25.37
N LEU A 446 -12.79 20.21 -26.64
CA LEU A 446 -12.81 21.56 -27.23
C LEU A 446 -14.23 22.05 -27.52
N TRP A 447 -15.23 21.18 -27.45
CA TRP A 447 -16.64 21.54 -27.57
C TRP A 447 -17.11 22.24 -26.29
N PRO A 448 -17.55 23.51 -26.36
CA PRO A 448 -17.89 24.29 -25.19
C PRO A 448 -18.99 23.63 -24.34
N GLY A 449 -18.70 23.42 -23.05
CA GLY A 449 -19.65 22.85 -22.09
C GLY A 449 -19.73 21.31 -22.11
N LEU A 450 -18.98 20.64 -22.99
CA LEU A 450 -18.87 19.18 -22.99
C LEU A 450 -17.80 18.73 -21.98
N ARG A 451 -18.23 17.90 -21.03
CA ARG A 451 -17.43 17.31 -19.94
C ARG A 451 -17.56 15.79 -19.87
N SER A 452 -18.70 15.26 -20.31
CA SER A 452 -18.96 13.82 -20.32
C SER A 452 -19.68 13.38 -21.60
N ALA A 453 -19.42 12.14 -22.01
CA ALA A 453 -20.07 11.52 -23.17
C ALA A 453 -21.58 11.40 -22.99
N GLY A 454 -22.07 11.41 -21.74
CA GLY A 454 -23.50 11.44 -21.41
C GLY A 454 -24.22 12.71 -21.90
N GLN A 455 -23.50 13.82 -22.09
CA GLN A 455 -24.07 15.08 -22.59
C GLN A 455 -24.17 15.11 -24.13
N LEU A 456 -23.72 14.05 -24.82
CA LEU A 456 -23.81 13.94 -26.27
C LEU A 456 -25.21 13.46 -26.69
N GLY A 457 -25.84 14.21 -27.59
CA GLY A 457 -26.97 13.70 -28.35
C GLY A 457 -26.49 12.64 -29.34
N VAL A 458 -26.99 11.42 -29.22
CA VAL A 458 -26.56 10.29 -30.06
C VAL A 458 -27.68 9.75 -30.93
N MET A 459 -27.41 9.67 -32.22
CA MET A 459 -28.32 9.10 -33.21
C MET A 459 -27.61 7.99 -33.99
N PRO A 460 -27.99 6.71 -33.80
CA PRO A 460 -27.51 5.62 -34.64
C PRO A 460 -27.92 5.80 -36.11
N LEU A 461 -27.00 5.52 -37.02
CA LEU A 461 -27.20 5.57 -38.46
C LEU A 461 -27.06 4.18 -39.09
N ALA A 462 -27.54 4.02 -40.32
CA ALA A 462 -27.43 2.75 -41.04
C ALA A 462 -25.96 2.37 -41.28
N GLY A 463 -25.63 1.08 -41.11
CA GLY A 463 -24.27 0.57 -41.34
C GLY A 463 -23.31 0.74 -40.16
N GLY A 464 -23.83 0.82 -38.92
CA GLY A 464 -23.02 0.86 -37.69
C GLY A 464 -22.40 2.21 -37.36
N SER A 465 -22.76 3.28 -38.08
CA SER A 465 -22.28 4.65 -37.86
C SER A 465 -23.05 5.38 -36.75
N LEU A 466 -22.43 6.38 -36.12
CA LEU A 466 -23.05 7.25 -35.13
C LEU A 466 -23.03 8.70 -35.60
N ARG A 467 -24.09 9.44 -35.31
CA ARG A 467 -24.09 10.91 -35.32
C ARG A 467 -24.10 11.40 -33.88
N LEU A 468 -23.03 12.08 -33.49
CA LEU A 468 -22.87 12.74 -32.20
C LEU A 468 -23.17 14.23 -32.37
N SER A 469 -23.78 14.85 -31.37
CA SER A 469 -24.02 16.30 -31.36
C SER A 469 -24.05 16.86 -29.95
N HIS A 470 -23.53 18.06 -29.78
CA HIS A 470 -23.61 18.82 -28.52
C HIS A 470 -23.65 20.30 -28.82
N GLY A 471 -24.62 21.02 -28.23
CA GLY A 471 -24.85 22.43 -28.58
C GLY A 471 -25.09 22.63 -30.08
N GLY A 472 -24.17 23.35 -30.74
CA GLY A 472 -24.18 23.59 -32.19
C GLY A 472 -23.32 22.62 -33.01
N GLU A 473 -22.52 21.79 -32.36
CA GLU A 473 -21.51 20.93 -33.00
C GLU A 473 -22.11 19.58 -33.41
N VAL A 474 -21.63 19.03 -34.54
CA VAL A 474 -22.10 17.75 -35.08
C VAL A 474 -20.95 16.94 -35.66
N LEU A 475 -20.80 15.69 -35.23
CA LEU A 475 -19.83 14.74 -35.77
C LEU A 475 -20.51 13.48 -36.28
N VAL A 476 -20.14 13.04 -37.49
CA VAL A 476 -20.54 11.74 -38.03
C VAL A 476 -19.35 10.78 -37.97
N LEU A 477 -19.48 9.72 -37.16
CA LEU A 477 -18.50 8.66 -36.99
C LEU A 477 -18.89 7.44 -37.83
N ARG A 478 -17.98 6.98 -38.69
CA ARG A 478 -18.15 5.74 -39.46
C ARG A 478 -17.11 4.70 -39.02
N PRO A 479 -17.52 3.44 -38.80
CA PRO A 479 -16.60 2.39 -38.37
C PRO A 479 -15.65 1.94 -39.49
N ALA A 480 -14.43 1.57 -39.14
CA ALA A 480 -13.58 0.73 -39.99
C ALA A 480 -14.20 -0.69 -40.11
N GLU A 481 -14.45 -1.15 -41.34
CA GLU A 481 -14.84 -2.52 -41.70
C GLU A 481 -15.86 -3.27 -40.81
N GLY A 482 -17.14 -2.89 -40.85
CA GLY A 482 -18.26 -3.75 -40.40
C GLY A 482 -18.47 -3.86 -38.89
N ALA A 483 -17.71 -3.12 -38.07
CA ALA A 483 -17.98 -2.92 -36.66
C ALA A 483 -19.25 -2.07 -36.43
N GLU A 484 -19.93 -2.25 -35.29
CA GLU A 484 -20.98 -1.33 -34.83
C GLU A 484 -20.40 -0.38 -33.79
N LEU A 485 -20.61 0.93 -33.95
CA LEU A 485 -20.21 1.93 -32.97
C LEU A 485 -21.33 2.16 -31.96
N SER A 486 -20.95 2.25 -30.69
CA SER A 486 -21.77 2.71 -29.57
C SER A 486 -21.01 3.81 -28.80
N LEU A 487 -21.69 4.58 -27.93
CA LEU A 487 -21.01 5.55 -27.08
C LEU A 487 -19.90 4.89 -26.25
N GLY A 488 -20.17 3.75 -25.62
CA GLY A 488 -19.19 3.04 -24.79
C GLY A 488 -18.01 2.47 -25.57
N SER A 489 -18.16 2.17 -26.87
CA SER A 489 -17.03 1.74 -27.71
C SER A 489 -16.19 2.90 -28.25
N VAL A 490 -16.73 4.12 -28.27
CA VAL A 490 -16.01 5.34 -28.68
C VAL A 490 -15.35 6.01 -27.47
N PHE A 491 -16.04 6.00 -26.33
CA PHE A 491 -15.60 6.56 -25.04
C PHE A 491 -15.67 5.49 -23.94
N PRO A 492 -14.75 4.51 -23.96
CA PRO A 492 -14.64 3.55 -22.85
C PRO A 492 -14.24 4.32 -21.58
N GLY A 493 -15.13 4.37 -20.59
CA GLY A 493 -14.98 5.19 -19.37
C GLY A 493 -15.78 6.51 -19.37
N GLY A 494 -16.53 6.83 -20.43
CA GLY A 494 -17.47 7.95 -20.43
C GLY A 494 -16.86 9.35 -20.60
N ALA A 495 -15.54 9.52 -20.48
CA ALA A 495 -14.86 10.79 -20.74
C ALA A 495 -14.81 11.12 -22.24
N THR A 496 -15.05 12.38 -22.60
CA THR A 496 -15.04 12.86 -24.00
C THR A 496 -13.69 13.33 -24.50
N GLY A 497 -12.65 13.26 -23.68
CA GLY A 497 -11.34 13.86 -23.92
C GLY A 497 -10.70 14.26 -22.60
N ALA A 498 -9.58 14.99 -22.64
CA ALA A 498 -8.94 15.44 -21.41
C ALA A 498 -9.76 16.55 -20.73
N ASP A 499 -9.79 16.55 -19.40
CA ASP A 499 -10.51 17.56 -18.64
C ASP A 499 -9.85 18.94 -18.74
N ARG A 500 -10.63 19.91 -19.24
CA ARG A 500 -10.16 21.24 -19.64
C ARG A 500 -11.06 22.34 -19.11
N VAL A 501 -10.45 23.27 -18.38
CA VAL A 501 -11.08 24.53 -17.99
C VAL A 501 -10.79 25.59 -19.06
N LEU A 502 -11.38 25.42 -20.25
CA LEU A 502 -11.37 26.46 -21.28
C LEU A 502 -12.60 27.35 -21.15
N SER A 503 -12.57 28.25 -20.16
CA SER A 503 -13.50 29.38 -20.09
C SER A 503 -12.79 30.66 -20.51
N ALA A 504 -12.91 31.03 -21.79
CA ALA A 504 -12.77 32.44 -22.14
C ALA A 504 -13.82 33.22 -21.32
N PRO A 505 -13.49 34.38 -20.75
CA PRO A 505 -14.43 35.15 -19.95
C PRO A 505 -15.69 35.38 -20.77
N ARG A 506 -16.86 35.04 -20.23
CA ARG A 506 -18.13 35.49 -20.81
C ARG A 506 -18.00 37.01 -21.01
N PRO A 507 -18.07 37.53 -22.25
CA PRO A 507 -18.24 38.96 -22.41
C PRO A 507 -19.58 39.32 -21.79
N ALA A 508 -19.57 40.36 -20.95
CA ALA A 508 -20.80 41.01 -20.51
C ALA A 508 -21.76 41.19 -21.71
N PRO A 509 -23.07 40.96 -21.55
CA PRO A 509 -24.03 41.15 -22.62
C PRO A 509 -23.92 42.58 -23.20
N PRO A 510 -24.25 42.78 -24.48
CA PRO A 510 -23.94 44.00 -25.22
C PRO A 510 -24.86 45.16 -24.79
N TRP A 511 -24.51 45.81 -23.69
CA TRP A 511 -24.83 47.21 -23.42
C TRP A 511 -23.76 47.88 -22.57
N ALA A 512 -22.47 47.75 -22.94
CA ALA A 512 -21.46 48.74 -22.56
C ALA A 512 -21.64 50.03 -23.40
N GLY A 513 -22.83 50.63 -23.33
CA GLY A 513 -23.08 52.02 -23.62
C GLY A 513 -23.23 52.73 -22.27
N ALA A 514 -22.36 53.70 -22.00
CA ALA A 514 -22.30 54.47 -20.76
C ALA A 514 -23.64 54.60 -19.99
N ALA A 515 -23.75 54.01 -18.80
CA ALA A 515 -24.87 54.20 -17.87
C ALA A 515 -24.34 54.10 -16.43
N ARG A 516 -24.28 55.23 -15.71
CA ARG A 516 -25.23 55.68 -14.66
C ARG A 516 -25.19 54.80 -13.39
N PRO A 517 -25.11 55.40 -12.19
CA PRO A 517 -25.14 54.65 -10.92
C PRO A 517 -26.41 53.79 -10.83
N PRO A 518 -26.35 52.63 -10.15
CA PRO A 518 -27.47 51.70 -10.07
C PRO A 518 -28.72 52.38 -9.46
N PRO A 519 -29.92 52.01 -9.93
CA PRO A 519 -31.18 52.47 -9.33
C PRO A 519 -31.32 51.95 -7.88
N PRO A 520 -32.16 52.58 -7.05
CA PRO A 520 -32.41 52.14 -5.68
C PRO A 520 -33.11 50.77 -5.63
N PRO A 521 -33.00 50.04 -4.50
CA PRO A 521 -33.64 48.75 -4.26
C PRO A 521 -35.16 48.80 -4.54
N ARG A 522 -35.72 47.78 -5.20
CA ARG A 522 -37.17 47.62 -5.38
C ARG A 522 -37.76 46.80 -4.24
N ALA A 523 -38.94 47.23 -3.80
CA ALA A 523 -39.83 46.44 -2.96
C ALA A 523 -41.10 46.12 -3.76
N GLY A 524 -41.42 44.84 -3.93
CA GLY A 524 -42.60 44.35 -4.62
C GLY A 524 -43.39 43.38 -3.74
N THR A 525 -44.71 43.53 -3.68
CA THR A 525 -45.60 42.61 -2.94
C THR A 525 -46.78 42.20 -3.82
N GLY A 526 -47.01 40.89 -3.94
CA GLY A 526 -48.16 40.27 -4.58
C GLY A 526 -49.45 40.35 -3.76
N GLY A 527 -50.50 39.72 -4.28
CA GLY A 527 -51.84 39.59 -3.75
C GLY A 527 -52.13 38.18 -3.24
N GLU A 528 -53.38 37.72 -3.34
CA GLU A 528 -53.84 36.41 -2.85
C GLU A 528 -54.03 35.40 -3.99
N GLY A 529 -53.44 35.64 -5.16
CA GLY A 529 -53.46 34.68 -6.26
C GLY A 529 -52.20 34.82 -7.11
N ALA A 530 -51.96 33.83 -7.97
CA ALA A 530 -50.73 33.69 -8.76
C ALA A 530 -50.20 34.98 -9.40
N ASP A 531 -49.07 35.44 -8.90
CA ASP A 531 -48.36 36.65 -9.29
C ASP A 531 -47.00 36.33 -9.92
N ARG A 532 -46.47 37.29 -10.70
CA ARG A 532 -45.11 37.22 -11.22
C ARG A 532 -44.36 38.50 -10.89
N LEU A 533 -43.35 38.40 -10.03
CA LEU A 533 -42.53 39.50 -9.56
C LEU A 533 -41.11 39.41 -10.16
N LEU A 534 -40.59 40.56 -10.60
CA LEU A 534 -39.28 40.68 -11.25
C LEU A 534 -38.48 41.80 -10.56
N GLY A 535 -37.34 41.41 -9.99
CA GLY A 535 -36.32 42.27 -9.45
C GLY A 535 -35.44 42.90 -10.54
N SER A 536 -34.30 43.41 -10.11
CA SER A 536 -33.40 44.27 -10.84
C SER A 536 -32.00 43.67 -10.85
N ALA A 537 -30.96 44.50 -10.86
CA ALA A 537 -29.56 44.05 -10.79
C ALA A 537 -28.88 44.55 -9.51
N GLY A 538 -29.66 44.98 -8.53
CA GLY A 538 -29.18 45.25 -7.18
C GLY A 538 -30.22 44.77 -6.16
N ALA A 539 -29.80 44.67 -4.90
CA ALA A 539 -30.59 44.10 -3.80
C ALA A 539 -32.08 44.50 -3.76
N ASP A 540 -32.96 43.53 -3.87
CA ASP A 540 -34.41 43.67 -3.95
C ASP A 540 -35.13 42.94 -2.81
N ARG A 541 -36.41 43.29 -2.58
CA ARG A 541 -37.31 42.60 -1.64
C ARG A 541 -38.63 42.28 -2.32
N LEU A 542 -38.90 41.01 -2.55
CA LEU A 542 -40.10 40.51 -3.24
C LEU A 542 -40.89 39.59 -2.31
N ALA A 543 -42.22 39.74 -2.27
CA ALA A 543 -43.10 38.84 -1.50
C ALA A 543 -44.35 38.48 -2.29
N GLY A 544 -44.66 37.19 -2.49
CA GLY A 544 -45.81 36.66 -3.22
C GLY A 544 -47.12 36.76 -2.43
N ARG A 545 -47.08 36.25 -1.19
CA ARG A 545 -48.15 36.07 -0.20
C ARG A 545 -49.01 34.83 -0.41
N GLY A 546 -49.93 34.83 -1.36
CA GLY A 546 -50.93 33.77 -1.47
C GLY A 546 -51.18 33.42 -2.93
N GLY A 547 -51.31 32.12 -3.22
CA GLY A 547 -51.37 31.61 -4.59
C GLY A 547 -50.02 31.06 -5.02
N SER A 548 -49.96 30.49 -6.22
CA SER A 548 -48.70 29.96 -6.80
C SER A 548 -47.98 31.05 -7.58
N ASP A 549 -46.97 31.63 -6.96
CA ASP A 549 -46.28 32.82 -7.41
C ASP A 549 -44.94 32.49 -8.10
N THR A 550 -44.43 33.43 -8.89
CA THR A 550 -43.11 33.34 -9.52
C THR A 550 -42.30 34.59 -9.22
N LEU A 551 -41.25 34.47 -8.41
CA LEU A 551 -40.38 35.56 -7.98
C LEU A 551 -39.00 35.39 -8.61
N LEU A 552 -38.50 36.45 -9.25
CA LEU A 552 -37.17 36.47 -9.90
C LEU A 552 -36.37 37.65 -9.30
N GLY A 553 -35.31 37.39 -8.53
CA GLY A 553 -34.46 38.39 -7.88
C GLY A 553 -33.61 39.16 -8.89
N GLY A 554 -32.82 38.42 -9.68
CA GLY A 554 -32.04 38.94 -10.78
C GLY A 554 -30.57 39.06 -10.41
N GLY A 555 -30.16 40.16 -9.77
CA GLY A 555 -28.81 40.17 -9.20
C GLY A 555 -28.63 41.24 -8.14
N GLY A 556 -27.53 41.14 -7.40
CA GLY A 556 -27.40 41.74 -6.08
C GLY A 556 -28.02 40.84 -5.01
N ALA A 557 -27.77 41.16 -3.73
CA ALA A 557 -28.25 40.36 -2.60
C ALA A 557 -29.74 40.59 -2.32
N ASP A 558 -30.57 39.68 -2.76
CA ASP A 558 -32.03 39.75 -2.81
C ASP A 558 -32.71 39.04 -1.64
N ARG A 559 -33.99 39.37 -1.41
CA ARG A 559 -34.85 38.75 -0.39
C ARG A 559 -36.19 38.40 -1.02
N LEU A 560 -36.51 37.11 -1.14
CA LEU A 560 -37.70 36.57 -1.79
C LEU A 560 -38.52 35.77 -0.77
N GLU A 561 -39.84 35.96 -0.75
CA GLU A 561 -40.78 35.26 0.12
C GLU A 561 -42.01 34.82 -0.70
N GLY A 562 -42.23 33.51 -0.85
CA GLY A 562 -43.35 32.92 -1.60
C GLY A 562 -44.67 33.15 -0.86
N GLY A 563 -44.80 32.56 0.32
CA GLY A 563 -45.96 32.70 1.19
C GLY A 563 -46.75 31.40 1.26
N SER A 564 -47.98 31.36 0.77
CA SER A 564 -48.80 30.14 0.75
C SER A 564 -49.21 29.79 -0.68
N GLY A 565 -49.09 28.53 -1.07
CA GLY A 565 -49.28 28.06 -2.44
C GLY A 565 -48.00 27.40 -2.96
N HIS A 566 -48.02 26.87 -4.19
CA HIS A 566 -46.83 26.27 -4.79
C HIS A 566 -46.03 27.34 -5.55
N ASP A 567 -44.99 27.85 -4.94
CA ASP A 567 -44.24 29.01 -5.39
C ASP A 567 -42.95 28.63 -6.13
N ALA A 568 -42.46 29.53 -7.00
CA ALA A 568 -41.20 29.35 -7.72
C ALA A 568 -40.33 30.60 -7.60
N LEU A 569 -39.18 30.47 -6.93
CA LEU A 569 -38.27 31.55 -6.56
C LEU A 569 -36.91 31.32 -7.21
N TRP A 570 -36.35 32.35 -7.85
CA TRP A 570 -34.96 32.38 -8.34
C TRP A 570 -34.24 33.58 -7.76
N GLY A 571 -33.13 33.37 -7.07
CA GLY A 571 -32.24 34.41 -6.54
C GLY A 571 -31.55 35.15 -7.68
N GLY A 572 -30.73 34.42 -8.44
CA GLY A 572 -29.93 34.95 -9.53
C GLY A 572 -28.50 35.18 -9.08
N ALA A 573 -27.89 36.30 -9.47
CA ALA A 573 -26.49 36.55 -9.11
C ALA A 573 -26.36 37.41 -7.84
N GLY A 574 -25.91 36.87 -6.74
CA GLY A 574 -25.77 37.58 -5.47
C GLY A 574 -25.84 36.62 -4.29
N ASN A 575 -25.77 37.16 -3.08
CA ASN A 575 -26.01 36.37 -1.88
C ASN A 575 -27.45 36.63 -1.42
N ASP A 576 -28.32 35.71 -1.74
CA ASP A 576 -29.76 35.85 -1.72
C ASP A 576 -30.39 35.10 -0.55
N LEU A 577 -31.64 35.44 -0.27
CA LEU A 577 -32.41 34.88 0.83
C LEU A 577 -33.82 34.54 0.36
N LEU A 578 -34.14 33.26 0.29
CA LEU A 578 -35.37 32.73 -0.30
C LEU A 578 -36.18 31.96 0.77
N TRP A 579 -37.47 32.26 0.88
CA TRP A 579 -38.43 31.49 1.68
C TRP A 579 -39.60 31.04 0.79
N GLY A 580 -39.87 29.73 0.72
CA GLY A 580 -41.03 29.14 0.06
C GLY A 580 -42.30 29.42 0.85
N GLY A 581 -42.44 28.80 2.01
CA GLY A 581 -43.54 28.96 2.95
C GLY A 581 -44.43 27.71 3.00
N ASP A 582 -45.75 27.87 2.92
CA ASP A 582 -46.67 26.73 2.90
C ASP A 582 -46.89 26.29 1.45
N GLY A 583 -46.48 25.10 1.03
CA GLY A 583 -46.45 24.84 -0.40
C GLY A 583 -45.90 23.50 -0.86
N HIS A 584 -45.46 23.50 -2.11
CA HIS A 584 -44.60 22.49 -2.73
C HIS A 584 -43.79 23.34 -3.70
N ASP A 585 -42.78 23.95 -3.14
CA ASP A 585 -42.13 25.13 -3.66
C ASP A 585 -40.87 24.75 -4.41
N ARG A 586 -40.40 25.67 -5.26
CA ARG A 586 -39.15 25.50 -5.99
C ARG A 586 -38.28 26.71 -5.83
N LEU A 587 -37.13 26.54 -5.20
CA LEU A 587 -36.19 27.59 -4.87
C LEU A 587 -34.85 27.32 -5.58
N TRP A 588 -34.34 28.31 -6.28
CA TRP A 588 -33.02 28.28 -6.92
C TRP A 588 -32.19 29.49 -6.48
N GLY A 589 -31.04 29.27 -5.86
CA GLY A 589 -30.07 30.32 -5.51
C GLY A 589 -29.41 30.93 -6.76
N GLU A 590 -28.81 30.06 -7.58
CA GLU A 590 -27.99 30.36 -8.76
C GLU A 590 -26.53 30.74 -8.42
N ASP A 591 -26.10 32.00 -8.60
CA ASP A 591 -24.69 32.38 -8.43
C ASP A 591 -24.51 33.16 -7.12
N GLY A 592 -23.83 32.60 -6.13
CA GLY A 592 -23.43 33.25 -4.88
C GLY A 592 -23.69 32.38 -3.67
N ALA A 593 -23.37 32.89 -2.47
CA ALA A 593 -23.60 32.16 -1.23
C ALA A 593 -24.97 32.60 -0.64
N ASP A 594 -25.96 31.77 -0.90
CA ASP A 594 -27.39 31.94 -0.71
C ASP A 594 -27.91 31.22 0.54
N ALA A 595 -29.13 31.57 0.95
CA ALA A 595 -29.83 30.80 1.98
C ALA A 595 -31.31 30.62 1.64
N LEU A 596 -31.75 29.37 1.61
CA LEU A 596 -33.05 28.90 1.13
C LEU A 596 -33.78 28.14 2.26
N TRP A 597 -35.08 28.39 2.40
CA TRP A 597 -35.98 27.62 3.28
C TRP A 597 -37.23 27.21 2.49
N GLY A 598 -37.51 25.92 2.42
CA GLY A 598 -38.72 25.33 1.83
C GLY A 598 -39.95 25.69 2.64
N GLY A 599 -40.05 25.14 3.84
CA GLY A 599 -41.13 25.41 4.79
C GLY A 599 -42.00 24.18 5.02
N THR A 600 -43.27 24.21 4.61
CA THR A 600 -44.13 23.03 4.75
C THR A 600 -44.53 22.46 3.41
N GLY A 601 -44.46 21.13 3.31
CA GLY A 601 -44.76 20.35 2.11
C GLY A 601 -43.51 20.01 1.31
N ASP A 602 -43.63 19.04 0.40
CA ASP A 602 -42.53 18.52 -0.41
C ASP A 602 -41.95 19.58 -1.36
N ASP A 603 -40.79 20.11 -1.01
CA ASP A 603 -40.13 21.24 -1.65
C ASP A 603 -38.90 20.82 -2.49
N HIS A 604 -38.50 21.67 -3.43
CA HIS A 604 -37.29 21.48 -4.24
C HIS A 604 -36.37 22.71 -4.11
N LEU A 605 -35.21 22.53 -3.51
CA LEU A 605 -34.21 23.57 -3.28
C LEU A 605 -32.93 23.23 -4.05
N ARG A 606 -32.31 24.24 -4.66
CA ARG A 606 -31.01 24.12 -5.32
C ARG A 606 -30.19 25.38 -5.07
N GLY A 607 -29.01 25.22 -4.47
CA GLY A 607 -28.07 26.29 -4.15
C GLY A 607 -27.46 26.88 -5.41
N GLY A 608 -26.55 26.15 -6.04
CA GLY A 608 -25.87 26.56 -7.27
C GLY A 608 -24.39 26.79 -7.04
N TRP A 609 -23.86 27.94 -7.45
CA TRP A 609 -22.44 28.25 -7.29
C TRP A 609 -22.20 29.01 -6.01
N GLY A 610 -21.50 28.42 -5.05
CA GLY A 610 -21.03 29.10 -3.85
C GLY A 610 -21.55 28.44 -2.58
N ALA A 611 -20.86 28.69 -1.47
CA ALA A 611 -21.20 28.09 -0.18
C ALA A 611 -22.60 28.50 0.35
N ASP A 612 -23.57 27.63 0.16
CA ASP A 612 -25.01 27.83 0.35
C ASP A 612 -25.54 27.22 1.66
N ARG A 613 -26.74 27.66 2.07
CA ARG A 613 -27.51 27.04 3.17
C ARG A 613 -28.93 26.72 2.77
N LEU A 614 -29.31 25.45 2.79
CA LEU A 614 -30.64 25.00 2.38
C LEU A 614 -31.35 24.28 3.53
N HIS A 615 -32.61 24.62 3.78
CA HIS A 615 -33.45 23.96 4.78
C HIS A 615 -34.77 23.51 4.14
N GLY A 616 -35.09 22.21 4.14
CA GLY A 616 -36.38 21.66 3.72
C GLY A 616 -37.49 22.00 4.73
N GLU A 617 -37.20 21.74 6.00
CA GLU A 617 -38.08 21.85 7.17
C GLU A 617 -39.06 20.68 7.33
N SER A 618 -40.21 20.66 6.66
CA SER A 618 -41.16 19.56 6.85
C SER A 618 -41.82 19.15 5.54
N GLY A 619 -41.77 17.87 5.21
CA GLY A 619 -42.13 17.40 3.88
C GLY A 619 -41.12 16.36 3.41
N ALA A 620 -41.36 15.76 2.25
CA ALA A 620 -40.33 14.97 1.59
C ALA A 620 -39.60 15.85 0.57
N ASP A 621 -38.48 16.42 0.99
CA ASP A 621 -37.82 17.54 0.33
C ASP A 621 -36.61 17.10 -0.50
N TRP A 622 -36.32 17.86 -1.57
CA TRP A 622 -35.23 17.60 -2.50
C TRP A 622 -34.25 18.77 -2.48
N LEU A 623 -33.05 18.56 -1.94
CA LEU A 623 -32.03 19.60 -1.76
C LEU A 623 -30.78 19.27 -2.60
N TRP A 624 -30.24 20.27 -3.29
CA TRP A 624 -28.97 20.21 -4.04
C TRP A 624 -28.05 21.38 -3.70
N GLY A 625 -26.83 21.10 -3.24
CA GLY A 625 -25.78 22.09 -3.02
C GLY A 625 -25.16 22.57 -4.34
N ASP A 626 -24.74 21.61 -5.16
CA ASP A 626 -23.99 21.74 -6.41
C ASP A 626 -22.47 21.91 -6.24
N GLU A 627 -21.95 23.13 -6.05
CA GLU A 627 -20.50 23.41 -6.09
C GLU A 627 -20.04 24.32 -4.94
N GLU A 628 -18.82 24.10 -4.44
CA GLU A 628 -18.26 24.64 -3.20
C GLU A 628 -18.88 24.00 -1.94
N GLY A 629 -18.43 24.40 -0.75
CA GLY A 629 -18.85 23.76 0.51
C GLY A 629 -20.16 24.32 1.08
N ASP A 630 -21.18 23.48 1.12
CA ASP A 630 -22.57 23.81 1.44
C ASP A 630 -23.04 23.28 2.80
N SER A 631 -24.21 23.74 3.26
CA SER A 631 -24.87 23.19 4.45
C SER A 631 -26.37 22.95 4.21
N LEU A 632 -26.80 21.69 4.26
CA LEU A 632 -28.14 21.25 3.84
C LEU A 632 -28.82 20.53 5.02
N TRP A 633 -30.07 20.91 5.32
CA TRP A 633 -30.91 20.27 6.33
C TRP A 633 -32.23 19.82 5.70
N GLY A 634 -32.52 18.53 5.74
CA GLY A 634 -33.80 17.94 5.31
C GLY A 634 -34.92 18.38 6.24
N GLY A 635 -34.94 17.83 7.45
CA GLY A 635 -35.90 18.16 8.50
C GLY A 635 -36.79 16.97 8.84
N ASP A 636 -38.09 17.18 8.98
CA ASP A 636 -39.05 16.10 9.20
C ASP A 636 -39.58 15.57 7.86
N GLY A 637 -39.36 14.29 7.53
CA GLY A 637 -39.89 13.61 6.35
C GLY A 637 -38.83 12.77 5.64
N ASP A 638 -39.20 12.07 4.56
CA ASP A 638 -38.24 11.23 3.82
C ASP A 638 -37.55 12.08 2.75
N ASP A 639 -36.37 12.61 3.07
CA ASP A 639 -35.69 13.63 2.29
C ASP A 639 -34.64 13.05 1.32
N ARG A 640 -34.35 13.82 0.27
CA ARG A 640 -33.24 13.54 -0.66
C ARG A 640 -32.31 14.75 -0.71
N ILE A 641 -31.06 14.53 -0.32
CA ILE A 641 -30.05 15.57 -0.16
C ILE A 641 -28.80 15.18 -0.95
N ASP A 642 -28.25 16.11 -1.73
CA ASP A 642 -27.11 15.91 -2.62
C ASP A 642 -26.19 17.15 -2.48
N GLY A 643 -25.01 16.97 -1.90
CA GLY A 643 -24.03 18.04 -1.63
C GLY A 643 -23.41 18.53 -2.93
N GLY A 644 -22.79 17.63 -3.68
CA GLY A 644 -22.21 17.90 -4.98
C GLY A 644 -20.69 17.93 -4.89
N ALA A 645 -20.05 19.01 -5.36
CA ALA A 645 -18.60 19.16 -5.28
C ALA A 645 -18.25 20.19 -4.23
N GLY A 646 -17.56 19.82 -3.15
CA GLY A 646 -17.46 20.71 -2.01
C GLY A 646 -16.79 20.08 -0.83
N ALA A 647 -16.90 20.75 0.31
CA ALA A 647 -16.72 20.10 1.59
C ALA A 647 -17.99 20.45 2.35
N ASP A 648 -18.97 19.55 2.23
CA ASP A 648 -20.37 19.80 2.50
C ASP A 648 -20.76 19.31 3.90
N THR A 649 -21.88 19.80 4.40
CA THR A 649 -22.47 19.26 5.61
C THR A 649 -23.97 19.04 5.45
N LEU A 650 -24.39 17.79 5.56
CA LEU A 650 -25.76 17.34 5.30
C LEU A 650 -26.37 16.75 6.58
N TRP A 651 -27.63 17.08 6.83
CA TRP A 651 -28.44 16.52 7.91
C TRP A 651 -29.80 16.05 7.35
N GLY A 652 -30.13 14.77 7.53
CA GLY A 652 -31.46 14.22 7.25
C GLY A 652 -32.48 14.66 8.31
N ASP A 653 -32.07 14.56 9.59
CA ASP A 653 -32.86 14.80 10.80
C ASP A 653 -33.87 13.67 11.09
N GLY A 654 -35.09 13.69 10.56
CA GLY A 654 -36.11 12.71 10.96
C GLY A 654 -36.91 12.17 9.80
N GLY A 655 -36.71 10.89 9.46
CA GLY A 655 -37.39 10.23 8.35
C GLY A 655 -36.58 9.06 7.84
N HIS A 656 -36.84 8.61 6.62
CA HIS A 656 -35.97 7.65 5.94
C HIS A 656 -35.26 8.36 4.79
N ASP A 657 -34.09 8.91 5.10
CA ASP A 657 -33.43 9.90 4.27
C ASP A 657 -32.41 9.27 3.30
N LEU A 658 -32.12 10.01 2.23
CA LEU A 658 -31.08 9.67 1.27
C LEU A 658 -30.14 10.85 1.08
N LEU A 659 -28.91 10.72 1.58
CA LEU A 659 -27.86 11.73 1.55
C LEU A 659 -26.71 11.26 0.65
N ASP A 660 -26.19 12.16 -0.17
CA ASP A 660 -25.04 11.96 -1.07
C ASP A 660 -24.11 13.17 -0.92
N GLY A 661 -22.89 12.99 -0.43
CA GLY A 661 -21.90 14.05 -0.24
C GLY A 661 -21.34 14.52 -1.58
N GLY A 662 -20.80 13.57 -2.35
CA GLY A 662 -20.35 13.77 -3.71
C GLY A 662 -18.83 13.76 -3.80
N SER A 663 -18.18 14.92 -3.95
CA SER A 663 -16.72 14.99 -3.99
C SER A 663 -16.17 16.06 -3.07
N GLY A 664 -15.09 15.72 -2.37
CA GLY A 664 -14.40 16.48 -1.34
C GLY A 664 -14.76 15.98 0.06
N ASP A 665 -14.24 16.63 1.10
CA ASP A 665 -14.31 16.08 2.48
C ASP A 665 -15.64 16.47 3.15
N ASP A 666 -16.60 15.55 3.18
CA ASP A 666 -17.99 15.80 3.55
C ASP A 666 -18.36 15.30 4.97
N ILE A 667 -19.45 15.86 5.52
CA ILE A 667 -20.01 15.45 6.81
C ILE A 667 -21.52 15.19 6.67
N LEU A 668 -21.95 13.94 6.89
CA LEU A 668 -23.34 13.52 6.72
C LEU A 668 -23.90 12.93 8.03
N TRP A 669 -25.11 13.32 8.40
CA TRP A 669 -25.86 12.76 9.52
C TRP A 669 -27.27 12.37 9.08
N GLY A 670 -27.64 11.09 9.22
CA GLY A 670 -28.98 10.57 8.92
C GLY A 670 -29.98 11.08 9.93
N GLY A 671 -29.86 10.64 11.18
CA GLY A 671 -30.68 11.12 12.29
C GLY A 671 -31.56 10.00 12.82
N SER A 672 -32.88 10.14 12.72
CA SER A 672 -33.79 9.08 13.16
C SER A 672 -34.53 8.45 11.99
N GLY A 673 -34.50 7.12 11.93
CA GLY A 673 -35.12 6.29 10.90
C GLY A 673 -34.04 5.55 10.11
N ASP A 674 -34.48 4.65 9.22
CA ASP A 674 -33.58 3.82 8.41
C ASP A 674 -33.06 4.62 7.20
N ASP A 675 -31.86 5.16 7.32
CA ASP A 675 -31.28 6.13 6.39
C ASP A 675 -30.27 5.52 5.40
N ARG A 676 -29.98 6.24 4.31
CA ARG A 676 -28.94 5.88 3.34
C ARG A 676 -28.00 7.05 3.08
N LEU A 677 -26.72 6.86 3.37
CA LEU A 677 -25.70 7.89 3.27
C LEU A 677 -24.56 7.42 2.34
N GLY A 678 -24.14 8.26 1.41
CA GLY A 678 -22.92 8.07 0.61
C GLY A 678 -22.00 9.28 0.76
N GLY A 679 -20.74 9.07 1.15
CA GLY A 679 -19.71 10.10 1.23
C GLY A 679 -19.26 10.53 -0.15
N GLY A 680 -18.65 9.60 -0.89
CA GLY A 680 -18.22 9.81 -2.27
C GLY A 680 -16.69 9.83 -2.37
N ASP A 681 -16.13 10.77 -3.14
CA ASP A 681 -14.68 10.91 -3.26
C ASP A 681 -14.18 11.91 -2.20
N GLY A 682 -13.46 11.52 -1.17
CA GLY A 682 -13.11 12.45 -0.10
C GLY A 682 -12.56 11.78 1.15
N ALA A 683 -12.28 12.57 2.18
CA ALA A 683 -12.14 12.03 3.53
C ALA A 683 -13.40 12.41 4.33
N ASP A 684 -14.37 11.50 4.35
CA ASP A 684 -15.74 11.78 4.76
C ASP A 684 -16.06 11.34 6.19
N ALA A 685 -17.09 11.94 6.78
CA ALA A 685 -17.60 11.55 8.09
C ALA A 685 -19.12 11.34 8.05
N LEU A 686 -19.56 10.09 8.18
CA LEU A 686 -20.95 9.66 8.09
C LEU A 686 -21.44 9.12 9.44
N GLY A 687 -22.65 9.52 9.84
CA GLY A 687 -23.34 8.97 11.01
C GLY A 687 -24.81 8.62 10.74
N GLY A 688 -25.20 7.36 10.96
CA GLY A 688 -26.59 6.89 10.85
C GLY A 688 -27.47 7.36 12.02
N GLU A 689 -26.98 7.16 13.25
CA GLU A 689 -27.62 7.48 14.54
C GLU A 689 -28.69 6.47 14.98
N GLU A 690 -30.00 6.76 14.91
CA GLU A 690 -31.07 5.83 15.36
C GLU A 690 -31.78 5.20 14.16
N GLY A 691 -31.56 3.92 13.86
CA GLY A 691 -32.20 3.31 12.69
C GLY A 691 -31.54 2.01 12.29
N ALA A 692 -32.00 1.36 11.23
CA ALA A 692 -31.19 0.37 10.52
C ALA A 692 -30.62 1.03 9.25
N ASP A 693 -29.40 1.53 9.37
CA ASP A 693 -28.81 2.48 8.43
C ASP A 693 -27.88 1.82 7.41
N THR A 694 -27.68 2.48 6.29
CA THR A 694 -26.80 2.01 5.21
C THR A 694 -25.83 3.13 4.81
N LEU A 695 -24.54 2.94 5.08
CA LEU A 695 -23.49 3.96 4.91
C LEU A 695 -22.41 3.48 3.92
N TRP A 696 -22.01 4.32 2.96
CA TRP A 696 -20.90 4.07 2.04
C TRP A 696 -19.90 5.23 2.08
N GLY A 697 -18.63 4.96 2.40
CA GLY A 697 -17.53 5.93 2.33
C GLY A 697 -17.13 6.22 0.88
N ALA A 698 -16.76 5.16 0.16
CA ALA A 698 -16.32 5.10 -1.23
C ALA A 698 -14.81 5.31 -1.46
N LEU A 699 -14.31 6.48 -1.86
CA LEU A 699 -12.87 6.67 -2.14
C LEU A 699 -12.25 7.70 -1.20
N GLY A 700 -11.23 7.27 -0.46
CA GLY A 700 -10.45 8.07 0.47
C GLY A 700 -10.65 7.59 1.92
N PRO A 701 -9.96 8.18 2.90
CA PRO A 701 -9.98 7.69 4.28
C PRO A 701 -11.19 8.24 5.05
N ASP A 702 -12.16 7.38 5.28
CA ASP A 702 -13.50 7.72 5.76
C ASP A 702 -13.75 7.34 7.22
N ARG A 703 -14.78 7.96 7.82
CA ARG A 703 -15.25 7.66 9.17
C ARG A 703 -16.74 7.41 9.17
N LEU A 704 -17.14 6.17 9.39
CA LEU A 704 -18.54 5.75 9.37
C LEU A 704 -18.97 5.29 10.77
N ARG A 705 -20.13 5.76 11.24
CA ARG A 705 -20.73 5.34 12.51
C ARG A 705 -22.20 4.95 12.28
N GLY A 706 -22.56 3.69 12.50
CA GLY A 706 -23.93 3.18 12.40
C GLY A 706 -24.81 3.79 13.48
N GLY A 707 -24.56 3.44 14.75
CA GLY A 707 -25.23 4.01 15.90
C GLY A 707 -26.02 2.96 16.67
N THR A 708 -27.34 3.09 16.75
CA THR A 708 -28.17 2.03 17.34
C THR A 708 -29.03 1.42 16.27
N GLY A 709 -28.96 0.11 16.06
CA GLY A 709 -29.56 -0.41 14.86
C GLY A 709 -29.22 -1.82 14.48
N HIS A 710 -29.35 -2.09 13.19
CA HIS A 710 -28.77 -3.23 12.50
C HIS A 710 -28.23 -2.61 11.22
N ASP A 711 -27.01 -2.11 11.31
CA ASP A 711 -26.47 -1.18 10.34
C ASP A 711 -25.58 -1.90 9.33
N SER A 712 -25.42 -1.30 8.15
CA SER A 712 -24.50 -1.80 7.14
C SER A 712 -23.56 -0.69 6.68
N LEU A 713 -22.27 -0.88 6.91
CA LEU A 713 -21.22 0.11 6.67
C LEU A 713 -20.20 -0.46 5.68
N TRP A 714 -19.89 0.30 4.64
CA TRP A 714 -18.81 0.00 3.68
C TRP A 714 -17.84 1.17 3.62
N GLY A 715 -16.57 0.94 3.99
CA GLY A 715 -15.49 1.93 3.88
C GLY A 715 -15.19 2.25 2.41
N GLY A 716 -14.74 1.24 1.67
CA GLY A 716 -14.51 1.34 0.24
C GLY A 716 -13.02 1.23 -0.08
N GLY A 717 -12.37 2.32 -0.47
CA GLY A 717 -10.93 2.32 -0.73
C GLY A 717 -10.26 3.49 -0.02
N GLY A 718 -9.30 3.23 0.84
CA GLY A 718 -8.71 4.21 1.75
C GLY A 718 -8.43 3.57 3.10
N ASP A 719 -7.77 4.28 4.02
CA ASP A 719 -7.59 3.78 5.39
C ASP A 719 -8.78 4.26 6.23
N ASP A 720 -9.79 3.40 6.41
CA ASP A 720 -11.11 3.74 6.93
C ASP A 720 -11.28 3.43 8.43
N SER A 721 -12.29 4.05 9.03
CA SER A 721 -12.67 3.77 10.42
C SER A 721 -14.18 3.61 10.57
N LEU A 722 -14.62 2.40 10.91
CA LEU A 722 -16.03 2.00 10.97
C LEU A 722 -16.44 1.62 12.39
N TRP A 723 -17.57 2.14 12.87
CA TRP A 723 -18.17 1.81 14.17
C TRP A 723 -19.62 1.35 14.00
N GLY A 724 -19.96 0.10 14.31
CA GLY A 724 -21.34 -0.38 14.42
C GLY A 724 -22.06 0.21 15.63
N ASP A 725 -21.33 0.34 16.75
CA ASP A 725 -21.78 0.77 18.07
C ASP A 725 -22.71 -0.25 18.76
N GLY A 726 -24.00 -0.31 18.43
CA GLY A 726 -24.91 -1.21 19.11
C GLY A 726 -25.98 -1.75 18.19
N GLY A 727 -26.00 -3.06 17.98
CA GLY A 727 -26.80 -3.63 16.93
C GLY A 727 -26.41 -5.07 16.63
N ALA A 728 -26.73 -5.54 15.45
CA ALA A 728 -26.05 -6.70 14.87
C ALA A 728 -25.72 -6.22 13.47
N ASP A 729 -24.48 -5.76 13.32
CA ASP A 729 -24.07 -4.83 12.29
C ASP A 729 -23.14 -5.53 11.29
N ASP A 730 -23.23 -5.13 10.02
CA ASP A 730 -22.39 -5.61 8.93
C ASP A 730 -21.38 -4.50 8.57
N LEU A 731 -20.08 -4.72 8.79
CA LEU A 731 -19.00 -3.76 8.54
C LEU A 731 -18.00 -4.33 7.53
N ASP A 732 -17.71 -3.59 6.48
CA ASP A 732 -16.78 -3.97 5.40
C ASP A 732 -15.80 -2.82 5.17
N GLY A 733 -14.51 -3.04 5.44
CA GLY A 733 -13.43 -2.06 5.30
C GLY A 733 -13.14 -1.77 3.82
N GLY A 734 -12.73 -2.81 3.08
CA GLY A 734 -12.49 -2.74 1.66
C GLY A 734 -11.01 -2.76 1.33
N ASP A 735 -10.53 -1.85 0.48
CA ASP A 735 -9.10 -1.74 0.14
C ASP A 735 -8.42 -0.67 1.04
N GLY A 736 -7.44 -1.02 1.86
CA GLY A 736 -6.66 -0.10 2.68
C GLY A 736 -6.35 -0.64 4.07
N ASP A 737 -5.59 0.10 4.90
CA ASP A 737 -5.34 -0.34 6.28
C ASP A 737 -6.49 0.16 7.19
N ASP A 738 -7.49 -0.68 7.42
CA ASP A 738 -8.77 -0.29 8.03
C ASP A 738 -8.86 -0.54 9.54
N SER A 739 -9.82 0.12 10.20
CA SER A 739 -10.17 -0.14 11.60
C SER A 739 -11.67 -0.28 11.80
N LEU A 740 -12.12 -1.46 12.22
CA LEU A 740 -13.52 -1.83 12.35
C LEU A 740 -13.84 -2.18 13.81
N TRP A 741 -14.92 -1.61 14.34
CA TRP A 741 -15.43 -1.90 15.68
C TRP A 741 -16.92 -2.25 15.61
N GLY A 742 -17.29 -3.50 15.88
CA GLY A 742 -18.70 -3.95 15.92
C GLY A 742 -19.45 -3.29 17.06
N GLY A 743 -18.98 -3.53 18.29
CA GLY A 743 -19.47 -2.88 19.49
C GLY A 743 -20.27 -3.84 20.35
N GLY A 744 -21.60 -3.86 20.19
CA GLY A 744 -22.44 -4.72 21.01
C GLY A 744 -23.57 -5.35 20.23
N GLY A 745 -23.66 -6.68 20.33
CA GLY A 745 -24.55 -7.60 19.63
C GLY A 745 -23.77 -8.44 18.63
N ASP A 746 -24.44 -9.24 17.80
CA ASP A 746 -23.77 -10.29 17.01
C ASP A 746 -23.33 -9.73 15.64
N ASP A 747 -22.10 -9.24 15.55
CA ASP A 747 -21.62 -8.43 14.42
C ASP A 747 -20.85 -9.25 13.38
N SER A 748 -20.78 -8.74 12.14
CA SER A 748 -20.00 -9.32 11.04
C SER A 748 -19.05 -8.28 10.43
N LEU A 749 -17.75 -8.54 10.51
CA LEU A 749 -16.69 -7.60 10.12
C LEU A 749 -15.76 -8.20 9.06
N TRP A 750 -15.55 -7.49 7.95
CA TRP A 750 -14.62 -7.86 6.86
C TRP A 750 -13.55 -6.76 6.71
N GLY A 751 -12.27 -7.11 6.87
CA GLY A 751 -11.14 -6.22 6.57
C GLY A 751 -10.87 -6.13 5.06
N ASP A 752 -10.92 -7.28 4.38
CA ASP A 752 -10.64 -7.46 2.96
C ASP A 752 -9.17 -7.21 2.57
N GLY A 753 -8.80 -6.00 2.16
CA GLY A 753 -7.55 -5.74 1.46
C GLY A 753 -6.64 -4.73 2.14
N GLY A 754 -5.88 -5.13 3.13
CA GLY A 754 -4.82 -4.32 3.74
C GLY A 754 -4.46 -4.88 5.11
N ALA A 755 -3.71 -4.12 5.93
CA ALA A 755 -3.35 -4.59 7.27
C ALA A 755 -4.31 -4.03 8.33
N ASP A 756 -5.37 -4.79 8.63
CA ASP A 756 -6.56 -4.29 9.31
C ASP A 756 -6.56 -4.52 10.83
N ASP A 757 -7.40 -3.75 11.55
CA ASP A 757 -7.66 -3.89 13.00
C ASP A 757 -9.18 -4.04 13.24
N LEU A 758 -9.63 -5.26 13.52
CA LEU A 758 -11.03 -5.64 13.74
C LEU A 758 -11.27 -6.00 15.21
N ASP A 759 -12.31 -5.42 15.82
CA ASP A 759 -12.75 -5.70 17.19
C ASP A 759 -14.28 -5.93 17.20
N GLY A 760 -14.71 -7.16 17.49
CA GLY A 760 -16.14 -7.55 17.54
C GLY A 760 -16.87 -6.89 18.71
N GLY A 761 -16.36 -7.10 19.93
CA GLY A 761 -16.88 -6.46 21.13
C GLY A 761 -17.69 -7.41 22.00
N ASP A 762 -18.90 -7.02 22.39
CA ASP A 762 -19.80 -7.87 23.19
C ASP A 762 -20.79 -8.59 22.24
N GLY A 763 -20.76 -9.91 22.09
CA GLY A 763 -21.67 -10.61 21.18
C GLY A 763 -21.08 -11.91 20.64
N ASP A 764 -21.86 -12.71 19.91
CA ASP A 764 -21.29 -13.85 19.17
C ASP A 764 -20.86 -13.36 17.75
N ASP A 765 -19.63 -12.89 17.61
CA ASP A 765 -19.17 -12.13 16.44
C ASP A 765 -18.49 -12.98 15.36
N SER A 766 -18.46 -12.47 14.12
CA SER A 766 -17.73 -13.07 12.99
C SER A 766 -16.80 -12.08 12.30
N LEU A 767 -15.50 -12.36 12.31
CA LEU A 767 -14.45 -11.48 11.80
C LEU A 767 -13.63 -12.18 10.71
N TRP A 768 -13.37 -11.48 9.61
CA TRP A 768 -12.52 -11.91 8.50
C TRP A 768 -11.45 -10.85 8.23
N GLY A 769 -10.17 -11.24 8.32
CA GLY A 769 -9.00 -10.39 8.06
C GLY A 769 -8.85 -10.09 6.58
N GLY A 770 -8.22 -10.99 5.81
CA GLY A 770 -7.94 -10.71 4.41
C GLY A 770 -6.75 -11.48 3.85
N GLU A 771 -6.08 -10.95 2.83
CA GLU A 771 -4.84 -11.54 2.29
C GLU A 771 -3.55 -10.99 2.94
N ASP A 772 -3.66 -9.99 3.82
CA ASP A 772 -2.56 -9.21 4.40
C ASP A 772 -2.51 -9.38 5.95
N GLY A 773 -1.57 -8.70 6.64
CA GLY A 773 -1.26 -9.02 8.04
C GLY A 773 -2.13 -8.30 9.08
N ASP A 774 -3.11 -9.01 9.63
CA ASP A 774 -4.24 -8.40 10.34
C ASP A 774 -4.21 -8.55 11.88
N ARG A 775 -5.08 -7.79 12.55
CA ARG A 775 -5.38 -7.92 13.98
C ARG A 775 -6.88 -8.11 14.18
N LEU A 776 -7.27 -9.22 14.76
CA LEU A 776 -8.66 -9.55 15.05
C LEU A 776 -8.82 -9.80 16.56
N ARG A 777 -9.83 -9.17 17.18
CA ARG A 777 -10.31 -9.47 18.53
C ARG A 777 -11.79 -9.81 18.50
N GLY A 778 -12.17 -10.98 19.02
CA GLY A 778 -13.57 -11.38 19.22
C GLY A 778 -14.21 -10.55 20.33
N GLY A 779 -13.73 -10.72 21.56
CA GLY A 779 -14.18 -9.95 22.71
C GLY A 779 -14.92 -10.84 23.70
N ALA A 780 -16.18 -10.56 23.99
CA ALA A 780 -16.97 -11.34 24.92
C ALA A 780 -18.09 -12.07 24.19
N GLY A 781 -18.02 -13.39 24.11
CA GLY A 781 -19.06 -14.17 23.45
C GLY A 781 -18.61 -15.52 22.96
N ARG A 782 -18.92 -15.85 21.72
CA ARG A 782 -18.53 -17.10 21.07
C ARG A 782 -18.16 -16.80 19.64
N ASP A 783 -16.93 -16.37 19.48
CA ASP A 783 -16.54 -15.63 18.30
C ASP A 783 -15.91 -16.55 17.26
N LEU A 784 -15.93 -16.05 16.03
CA LEU A 784 -15.43 -16.74 14.87
C LEU A 784 -14.49 -15.82 14.10
N LEU A 785 -13.19 -16.09 14.20
CA LEU A 785 -12.14 -15.26 13.63
C LEU A 785 -11.39 -16.04 12.55
N TRP A 786 -11.24 -15.44 11.38
CA TRP A 786 -10.46 -15.94 10.26
C TRP A 786 -9.44 -14.89 9.82
N GLY A 787 -8.14 -15.21 9.91
CA GLY A 787 -7.08 -14.36 9.36
C GLY A 787 -7.00 -14.45 7.83
N GLU A 788 -7.19 -15.67 7.31
CA GLU A 788 -7.10 -16.05 5.89
C GLU A 788 -5.68 -16.13 5.33
N GLY A 789 -5.07 -15.05 4.88
CA GLY A 789 -3.67 -15.03 4.45
C GLY A 789 -2.97 -13.82 5.03
N GLY A 790 -1.67 -13.92 5.30
CA GLY A 790 -0.96 -12.86 6.02
C GLY A 790 -0.28 -13.41 7.27
N ASP A 791 0.44 -12.55 7.98
CA ASP A 791 1.02 -12.89 9.29
C ASP A 791 0.15 -12.26 10.39
N ASP A 792 -0.87 -13.00 10.86
CA ASP A 792 -2.01 -12.44 11.59
C ASP A 792 -1.89 -12.51 13.11
N ARG A 793 -2.71 -11.70 13.80
CA ARG A 793 -2.90 -11.77 15.26
C ARG A 793 -4.37 -11.87 15.62
N LEU A 794 -4.79 -13.03 16.13
CA LEU A 794 -6.17 -13.31 16.51
C LEU A 794 -6.28 -13.51 18.04
N SER A 795 -7.28 -12.90 18.67
CA SER A 795 -7.62 -13.07 20.10
C SER A 795 -9.11 -13.36 20.25
N GLY A 796 -9.50 -14.49 20.84
CA GLY A 796 -10.90 -14.81 21.18
C GLY A 796 -11.39 -14.00 22.38
N ASP A 797 -10.55 -13.90 23.41
CA ASP A 797 -10.84 -13.28 24.71
C ASP A 797 -11.79 -14.12 25.61
N ASP A 798 -12.96 -13.63 26.02
CA ASP A 798 -13.86 -14.37 26.91
C ASP A 798 -14.89 -15.15 26.07
N GLY A 799 -14.80 -16.48 25.96
CA GLY A 799 -15.73 -17.22 25.12
C GLY A 799 -15.35 -18.66 24.81
N ASP A 800 -16.25 -19.38 24.12
CA ASP A 800 -15.89 -20.66 23.50
C ASP A 800 -15.67 -20.42 22.01
N ASP A 801 -14.46 -19.99 21.65
CA ASP A 801 -14.16 -19.31 20.39
C ASP A 801 -13.56 -20.24 19.31
N ARG A 802 -13.59 -19.75 18.07
CA ARG A 802 -12.98 -20.43 16.91
C ARG A 802 -12.08 -19.47 16.15
N LEU A 803 -10.79 -19.79 16.12
CA LEU A 803 -9.77 -19.00 15.43
C LEU A 803 -9.09 -19.89 14.37
N ASP A 804 -8.98 -19.40 13.14
CA ASP A 804 -8.21 -20.01 12.06
C ASP A 804 -7.30 -18.92 11.46
N GLY A 805 -5.98 -19.05 11.63
CA GLY A 805 -4.98 -18.10 11.14
C GLY A 805 -4.94 -18.10 9.63
N GLY A 806 -4.65 -19.26 9.04
CA GLY A 806 -4.77 -19.47 7.60
C GLY A 806 -3.41 -19.69 6.96
N ALA A 807 -2.93 -18.76 6.14
CA ALA A 807 -1.66 -18.90 5.45
C ALA A 807 -0.69 -17.76 5.82
N GLY A 808 0.41 -18.10 6.47
CA GLY A 808 1.46 -17.18 6.92
C GLY A 808 1.86 -17.48 8.36
N ASP A 809 2.76 -16.70 8.96
CA ASP A 809 3.26 -16.98 10.31
C ASP A 809 2.37 -16.31 11.39
N ASP A 810 1.37 -17.03 11.90
CA ASP A 810 0.27 -16.46 12.68
C ASP A 810 0.47 -16.53 14.22
N ALA A 811 -0.22 -15.65 14.94
CA ALA A 811 -0.30 -15.69 16.40
C ALA A 811 -1.75 -15.69 16.90
N LEU A 812 -2.17 -16.81 17.48
CA LEU A 812 -3.55 -17.04 17.96
C LEU A 812 -3.59 -17.17 19.49
N TRP A 813 -4.55 -16.50 20.12
CA TRP A 813 -4.85 -16.59 21.55
C TRP A 813 -6.34 -16.91 21.74
N GLY A 814 -6.68 -18.03 22.38
CA GLY A 814 -8.05 -18.40 22.72
C GLY A 814 -8.60 -17.47 23.79
N GLY A 815 -8.14 -17.63 25.02
CA GLY A 815 -8.55 -16.78 26.13
C GLY A 815 -9.14 -17.61 27.26
N GLU A 816 -10.33 -17.24 27.74
CA GLU A 816 -11.05 -17.99 28.77
C GLU A 816 -12.25 -18.72 28.14
N GLY A 817 -12.29 -20.04 28.23
CA GLY A 817 -13.37 -20.90 27.74
C GLY A 817 -12.82 -22.07 26.92
N ASP A 818 -13.69 -22.91 26.36
CA ASP A 818 -13.24 -24.11 25.63
C ASP A 818 -13.01 -23.78 24.13
N ASP A 819 -11.78 -23.40 23.78
CA ASP A 819 -11.47 -22.81 22.48
C ASP A 819 -11.03 -23.82 21.41
N THR A 820 -11.13 -23.41 20.14
CA THR A 820 -10.59 -24.14 18.99
C THR A 820 -9.74 -23.24 18.11
N LEU A 821 -8.43 -23.48 18.08
CA LEU A 821 -7.44 -22.71 17.34
C LEU A 821 -6.79 -23.56 16.25
N ARG A 822 -6.59 -22.96 15.08
CA ARG A 822 -5.90 -23.58 13.94
C ARG A 822 -4.94 -22.58 13.29
N GLY A 823 -3.66 -22.94 13.17
CA GLY A 823 -2.65 -22.11 12.49
C GLY A 823 -2.69 -22.27 10.96
N ALA A 824 -2.77 -23.51 10.51
CA ALA A 824 -2.77 -23.94 9.10
C ALA A 824 -1.39 -23.94 8.41
N ASP A 825 -1.14 -23.13 7.38
CA ASP A 825 0.14 -23.17 6.64
C ASP A 825 1.05 -22.04 7.13
N GLY A 826 2.17 -22.32 7.78
CA GLY A 826 2.95 -21.27 8.45
C GLY A 826 3.77 -21.78 9.62
N SER A 827 4.60 -20.94 10.23
CA SER A 827 5.23 -21.23 11.52
C SER A 827 4.51 -20.48 12.64
N ASP A 828 3.49 -21.13 13.20
CA ASP A 828 2.46 -20.45 13.98
C ASP A 828 2.70 -20.49 15.49
N SER A 829 2.10 -19.56 16.23
CA SER A 829 2.13 -19.50 17.69
C SER A 829 0.71 -19.50 18.26
N LEU A 830 0.26 -20.64 18.78
CA LEU A 830 -1.08 -20.84 19.35
C LEU A 830 -1.04 -20.96 20.88
N ARG A 831 -1.97 -20.28 21.56
CA ARG A 831 -2.19 -20.38 23.01
C ARG A 831 -3.67 -20.59 23.32
N GLY A 832 -3.99 -21.66 24.05
CA GLY A 832 -5.36 -21.98 24.48
C GLY A 832 -5.84 -21.00 25.54
N GLY A 833 -5.20 -21.02 26.71
CA GLY A 833 -5.53 -20.13 27.82
C GLY A 833 -6.18 -20.92 28.95
N GLY A 834 -7.33 -20.46 29.44
CA GLY A 834 -8.07 -21.16 30.49
C GLY A 834 -9.22 -21.95 29.90
N GLY A 835 -9.23 -23.28 30.00
CA GLY A 835 -10.31 -24.10 29.45
C GLY A 835 -9.84 -25.42 28.89
N GLY A 836 -10.71 -26.18 28.23
CA GLY A 836 -10.37 -27.45 27.60
C GLY A 836 -10.17 -27.33 26.10
N ASP A 837 -8.98 -26.90 25.69
CA ASP A 837 -8.77 -26.33 24.36
C ASP A 837 -8.38 -27.35 23.28
N ARG A 838 -8.55 -26.94 22.02
CA ARG A 838 -8.11 -27.69 20.83
C ARG A 838 -7.23 -26.81 19.95
N LEU A 839 -5.94 -27.16 19.87
CA LEU A 839 -4.96 -26.45 19.06
C LEU A 839 -4.42 -27.38 17.95
N GLU A 840 -4.45 -26.92 16.70
CA GLU A 840 -3.81 -27.57 15.55
C GLU A 840 -2.87 -26.57 14.87
N GLY A 841 -1.56 -26.85 14.88
CA GLY A 841 -0.53 -26.03 14.21
C GLY A 841 -0.71 -26.10 12.70
N GLY A 842 -0.26 -27.17 12.07
CA GLY A 842 -0.57 -27.45 10.68
C GLY A 842 0.68 -27.84 9.90
N ALA A 843 1.11 -27.00 8.97
CA ALA A 843 2.31 -27.22 8.17
C ALA A 843 3.31 -26.09 8.40
N GLY A 844 4.46 -26.41 9.01
CA GLY A 844 5.55 -25.51 9.34
C GLY A 844 6.00 -25.75 10.78
N ASP A 845 6.94 -24.95 11.28
CA ASP A 845 7.54 -25.20 12.60
C ASP A 845 6.75 -24.46 13.69
N ASP A 846 5.79 -25.14 14.32
CA ASP A 846 4.78 -24.48 15.15
C ASP A 846 5.10 -24.45 16.65
N ARG A 847 4.51 -23.50 17.38
CA ARG A 847 4.52 -23.42 18.84
C ARG A 847 3.10 -23.44 19.40
N LEU A 848 2.76 -24.49 20.16
CA LEU A 848 1.44 -24.65 20.80
C LEU A 848 1.57 -24.72 22.32
N GLU A 849 0.74 -23.97 23.04
CA GLU A 849 0.68 -23.94 24.51
C GLU A 849 -0.79 -24.05 24.98
N GLY A 850 -1.13 -25.12 25.71
CA GLY A 850 -2.49 -25.34 26.24
C GLY A 850 -2.82 -24.41 27.40
N GLU A 851 -1.91 -24.35 28.38
CA GLU A 851 -2.02 -23.55 29.61
C GLU A 851 -2.85 -24.23 30.73
N GLU A 852 -4.03 -23.73 31.08
CA GLU A 852 -4.84 -24.29 32.18
C GLU A 852 -6.02 -25.11 31.65
N GLY A 853 -5.99 -26.44 31.81
CA GLY A 853 -7.14 -27.30 31.59
C GLY A 853 -6.80 -28.61 30.89
N ASP A 854 -7.80 -29.31 30.35
CA ASP A 854 -7.60 -30.65 29.75
C ASP A 854 -7.50 -30.53 28.21
N ASP A 855 -6.30 -30.27 27.70
CA ASP A 855 -6.09 -29.77 26.35
C ASP A 855 -5.80 -30.84 25.30
N ARG A 856 -6.01 -30.48 24.03
CA ARG A 856 -5.61 -31.29 22.86
C ARG A 856 -4.78 -30.47 21.88
N LEU A 857 -3.50 -30.78 21.80
CA LEU A 857 -2.55 -30.11 20.91
C LEU A 857 -2.05 -31.07 19.81
N ARG A 858 -1.98 -30.57 18.58
CA ARG A 858 -1.45 -31.28 17.42
C ARG A 858 -0.57 -30.35 16.58
N GLY A 859 0.73 -30.65 16.46
CA GLY A 859 1.66 -29.88 15.61
C GLY A 859 1.49 -30.19 14.12
N ALA A 860 1.24 -31.46 13.79
CA ALA A 860 1.03 -32.00 12.45
C ALA A 860 2.30 -32.16 11.59
N GLY A 861 2.86 -31.14 10.94
CA GLY A 861 4.03 -31.33 10.08
C GLY A 861 5.02 -30.18 10.16
N GLY A 862 6.26 -30.47 10.52
CA GLY A 862 7.32 -29.50 10.81
C GLY A 862 7.99 -29.87 12.13
N ASP A 863 9.00 -29.10 12.55
CA ASP A 863 9.70 -29.35 13.82
C ASP A 863 9.04 -28.57 14.97
N ASP A 864 8.04 -29.17 15.63
CA ASP A 864 7.10 -28.44 16.49
C ASP A 864 7.52 -28.33 17.98
N ILE A 865 6.98 -27.34 18.70
CA ILE A 865 7.11 -27.16 20.15
C ILE A 865 5.74 -27.14 20.82
N LEU A 866 5.39 -28.19 21.56
CA LEU A 866 4.11 -28.34 22.26
C LEU A 866 4.28 -28.35 23.79
N SER A 867 3.40 -27.67 24.51
CA SER A 867 3.33 -27.69 25.99
C SER A 867 1.87 -27.77 26.48
N GLY A 868 1.54 -28.79 27.27
CA GLY A 868 0.20 -28.93 27.88
C GLY A 868 0.04 -28.04 29.13
N SER A 869 1.11 -27.92 29.91
CA SER A 869 1.18 -27.14 31.15
C SER A 869 0.42 -27.78 32.31
N SER A 870 -0.85 -27.48 32.55
CA SER A 870 -1.55 -28.05 33.71
C SER A 870 -2.90 -28.63 33.34
N GLY A 871 -3.15 -29.86 33.81
CA GLY A 871 -4.38 -30.58 33.52
C GLY A 871 -4.05 -31.90 32.85
N ARG A 872 -5.03 -32.55 32.21
CA ARG A 872 -4.82 -33.87 31.60
C ARG A 872 -4.81 -33.78 30.08
N ASP A 873 -3.62 -33.72 29.52
CA ASP A 873 -3.45 -33.28 28.15
C ASP A 873 -3.21 -34.40 27.16
N ILE A 874 -3.54 -34.14 25.90
CA ILE A 874 -3.24 -35.02 24.76
C ILE A 874 -2.44 -34.23 23.73
N LEU A 875 -1.14 -34.56 23.61
CA LEU A 875 -0.21 -33.89 22.72
C LEU A 875 0.28 -34.85 21.64
N ALA A 876 0.27 -34.38 20.39
CA ALA A 876 0.80 -35.10 19.24
C ALA A 876 1.68 -34.16 18.41
N GLY A 877 2.97 -34.48 18.25
CA GLY A 877 3.90 -33.74 17.38
C GLY A 877 3.50 -33.92 15.93
N GLY A 878 3.92 -35.01 15.29
CA GLY A 878 3.43 -35.36 13.96
C GLY A 878 4.57 -35.84 13.07
N GLY A 879 4.84 -35.13 11.99
CA GLY A 879 6.03 -35.39 11.18
C GLY A 879 7.06 -34.30 11.38
N GLY A 880 8.26 -34.64 11.83
CA GLY A 880 9.35 -33.68 12.09
C GLY A 880 10.08 -34.04 13.38
N ASP A 881 11.08 -33.27 13.77
CA ASP A 881 11.85 -33.49 15.00
C ASP A 881 11.26 -32.68 16.17
N ASP A 882 10.24 -33.23 16.84
CA ASP A 882 9.36 -32.47 17.75
C ASP A 882 9.88 -32.32 19.20
N GLN A 883 9.43 -31.28 19.89
CA GLN A 883 9.63 -31.05 21.33
C GLN A 883 8.30 -30.95 22.07
N ILE A 884 8.00 -31.93 22.94
CA ILE A 884 6.70 -32.04 23.61
C ILE A 884 6.87 -32.10 25.13
N ARG A 885 6.12 -31.28 25.87
CA ARG A 885 6.03 -31.31 27.35
C ARG A 885 4.59 -31.49 27.81
N GLY A 886 4.34 -32.48 28.67
CA GLY A 886 3.05 -32.68 29.32
C GLY A 886 2.83 -31.59 30.36
N GLY A 887 3.65 -31.60 31.42
CA GLY A 887 3.59 -30.64 32.50
C GLY A 887 3.09 -31.32 33.77
N SER A 888 2.08 -30.77 34.42
CA SER A 888 1.46 -31.42 35.58
C SER A 888 0.15 -32.10 35.20
N GLY A 889 0.03 -33.39 35.46
CA GLY A 889 -1.19 -34.16 35.18
C GLY A 889 -0.88 -35.55 34.64
N ASP A 890 -1.92 -36.31 34.28
CA ASP A 890 -1.74 -37.67 33.74
C ASP A 890 -1.84 -37.65 32.20
N ASP A 891 -0.74 -37.32 31.53
CA ASP A 891 -0.75 -36.87 30.13
C ASP A 891 -0.56 -38.00 29.10
N LEU A 892 -0.93 -37.72 27.85
CA LEU A 892 -0.68 -38.57 26.69
C LEU A 892 0.13 -37.84 25.63
N LEU A 893 1.40 -38.21 25.47
CA LEU A 893 2.33 -37.61 24.50
C LEU A 893 2.67 -38.59 23.37
N ARG A 894 2.66 -38.11 22.12
CA ARG A 894 3.04 -38.88 20.93
C ARG A 894 3.92 -38.06 19.99
N GLY A 895 5.14 -38.53 19.72
CA GLY A 895 6.05 -37.89 18.75
C GLY A 895 5.66 -38.21 17.31
N GLN A 896 5.38 -39.48 17.05
CA GLN A 896 5.04 -40.06 15.75
C GLN A 896 6.23 -40.27 14.82
N ALA A 897 6.55 -39.38 13.89
CA ALA A 897 7.60 -39.61 12.89
C ALA A 897 8.65 -38.51 12.93
N GLY A 898 9.92 -38.90 13.00
CA GLY A 898 11.05 -37.97 13.15
C GLY A 898 11.72 -38.20 14.49
N ARG A 899 12.67 -37.35 14.86
CA ARG A 899 13.50 -37.54 16.05
C ARG A 899 13.04 -36.66 17.21
N ASP A 900 12.22 -37.24 18.06
CA ASP A 900 11.43 -36.44 18.99
C ASP A 900 12.04 -36.35 20.39
N ARG A 901 11.64 -35.31 21.14
CA ARG A 901 11.96 -35.09 22.55
C ARG A 901 10.68 -34.90 23.36
N LEU A 902 10.31 -35.91 24.13
CA LEU A 902 9.06 -35.94 24.89
C LEU A 902 9.35 -35.97 26.40
N ARG A 903 8.67 -35.14 27.18
CA ARG A 903 8.81 -35.06 28.62
C ARG A 903 7.44 -35.03 29.30
N GLY A 904 7.15 -36.02 30.14
CA GLY A 904 5.91 -36.08 30.93
C GLY A 904 5.88 -35.02 32.04
N GLU A 905 6.94 -34.99 32.85
CA GLU A 905 7.09 -34.16 34.06
C GLU A 905 6.39 -34.73 35.30
N ASP A 906 5.34 -34.09 35.84
CA ASP A 906 4.70 -34.52 37.09
C ASP A 906 3.38 -35.24 36.79
N GLY A 907 3.24 -36.50 37.19
CA GLY A 907 2.00 -37.28 37.05
C GLY A 907 2.25 -38.64 36.39
N ASN A 908 1.19 -39.40 36.06
CA ASN A 908 1.35 -40.76 35.51
C ASN A 908 1.17 -40.76 34.00
N ASP A 909 2.28 -40.57 33.29
CA ASP A 909 2.25 -40.22 31.89
C ASP A 909 2.29 -41.42 30.96
N ARG A 910 1.77 -41.22 29.74
CA ARG A 910 1.87 -42.16 28.63
C ARG A 910 2.59 -41.51 27.47
N ILE A 911 3.79 -41.98 27.19
CA ILE A 911 4.70 -41.38 26.21
C ILE A 911 5.04 -42.40 25.12
N GLU A 912 4.82 -42.04 23.86
CA GLU A 912 5.16 -42.85 22.69
C GLU A 912 6.01 -42.05 21.69
N GLY A 913 7.25 -42.49 21.45
CA GLY A 913 8.18 -41.86 20.49
C GLY A 913 7.70 -42.04 19.05
N GLY A 914 7.80 -43.26 18.52
CA GLY A 914 7.18 -43.63 17.26
C GLY A 914 8.19 -44.16 16.25
N GLY A 915 8.66 -43.34 15.33
CA GLY A 915 9.65 -43.73 14.35
C GLY A 915 10.74 -42.69 14.27
N GLY A 916 11.95 -43.03 14.70
CA GLY A 916 13.03 -42.07 14.81
C GLY A 916 14.08 -42.52 15.79
N ALA A 917 14.86 -41.61 16.33
CA ALA A 917 15.83 -41.94 17.38
C ALA A 917 15.55 -41.05 18.59
N ASP A 918 14.51 -41.43 19.32
CA ASP A 918 13.73 -40.53 20.17
C ASP A 918 14.32 -40.40 21.57
N ARG A 919 13.92 -39.35 22.29
CA ARG A 919 14.25 -39.15 23.70
C ARG A 919 13.00 -38.92 24.53
N LEU A 920 12.75 -39.83 25.46
CA LEU A 920 11.55 -39.85 26.30
C LEU A 920 11.96 -39.75 27.77
N TRP A 921 11.33 -38.85 28.51
CA TRP A 921 11.48 -38.70 29.96
C TRP A 921 10.10 -38.78 30.61
N GLY A 922 9.90 -39.73 31.53
CA GLY A 922 8.68 -39.83 32.35
C GLY A 922 8.62 -38.67 33.33
N GLY A 923 9.43 -38.74 34.38
CA GLY A 923 9.54 -37.67 35.37
C GLY A 923 9.20 -38.19 36.74
N ALA A 924 8.19 -37.61 37.40
CA ALA A 924 7.71 -38.06 38.70
C ALA A 924 6.32 -38.69 38.56
N GLY A 925 6.20 -39.98 38.86
CA GLY A 925 4.93 -40.70 38.77
C GLY A 925 5.14 -42.12 38.28
N ALA A 926 4.06 -42.84 37.98
CA ALA A 926 4.14 -44.20 37.45
C ALA A 926 3.92 -44.20 35.93
N ASP A 927 5.02 -44.09 35.19
CA ASP A 927 4.97 -43.72 33.77
C ASP A 927 5.00 -44.92 32.84
N VAL A 928 4.50 -44.74 31.62
CA VAL A 928 4.56 -45.72 30.53
C VAL A 928 5.23 -45.11 29.31
N LEU A 929 6.46 -45.54 29.03
CA LEU A 929 7.28 -45.05 27.91
C LEU A 929 7.44 -46.13 26.84
N ARG A 930 7.28 -45.76 25.56
CA ARG A 930 7.46 -46.64 24.40
C ARG A 930 8.25 -45.96 23.29
N GLY A 931 9.46 -46.45 22.99
CA GLY A 931 10.30 -45.93 21.91
C GLY A 931 9.74 -46.25 20.52
N ARG A 932 9.38 -47.53 20.30
CA ARG A 932 8.85 -48.12 19.06
C ARG A 932 9.94 -48.47 18.04
N LYS A 933 10.24 -47.63 17.05
CA LYS A 933 11.21 -47.94 15.99
C LYS A 933 12.36 -46.95 16.01
N GLY A 934 13.57 -47.47 15.89
CA GLY A 934 14.84 -46.78 15.82
C GLY A 934 15.56 -46.81 17.17
N ASP A 935 16.66 -46.06 17.29
CA ASP A 935 17.58 -46.19 18.42
C ASP A 935 17.21 -45.17 19.51
N ASP A 936 16.41 -45.58 20.49
CA ASP A 936 15.71 -44.68 21.40
C ASP A 936 16.42 -44.51 22.76
N HIS A 937 16.12 -43.41 23.45
CA HIS A 937 16.56 -43.14 24.83
C HIS A 937 15.36 -42.88 25.75
N LEU A 938 15.13 -43.76 26.71
CA LEU A 938 14.01 -43.69 27.66
C LEU A 938 14.56 -43.57 29.09
N ASP A 939 14.08 -42.59 29.87
CA ASP A 939 14.36 -42.43 31.30
C ASP A 939 13.02 -42.31 32.05
N GLY A 940 12.71 -43.29 32.92
CA GLY A 940 11.47 -43.33 33.70
C GLY A 940 11.41 -42.24 34.75
N GLY A 941 12.49 -42.09 35.52
CA GLY A 941 12.60 -41.04 36.53
C GLY A 941 12.31 -41.59 37.93
N ALA A 942 11.29 -41.06 38.59
CA ALA A 942 10.91 -41.46 39.94
C ALA A 942 9.50 -42.03 39.95
N GLY A 943 9.34 -43.25 40.46
CA GLY A 943 8.04 -43.85 40.70
C GLY A 943 8.02 -45.32 40.32
N ARG A 944 7.13 -45.75 39.44
CA ARG A 944 7.07 -47.17 39.06
C ARG A 944 6.77 -47.28 37.60
N ASP A 945 7.82 -47.47 36.83
CA ASP A 945 7.76 -47.16 35.41
C ASP A 945 7.73 -48.43 34.55
N LEU A 946 7.12 -48.30 33.38
CA LEU A 946 7.09 -49.33 32.34
C LEU A 946 7.73 -48.77 31.07
N LEU A 947 8.95 -49.20 30.78
CA LEU A 947 9.72 -48.79 29.62
C LEU A 947 9.80 -49.91 28.58
N ARG A 948 9.59 -49.56 27.32
CA ARG A 948 9.71 -50.47 26.17
C ARG A 948 10.49 -49.79 25.05
N GLY A 949 11.67 -50.32 24.72
CA GLY A 949 12.50 -49.83 23.61
C GLY A 949 11.80 -50.06 22.27
N GLY A 950 11.80 -51.31 21.80
CA GLY A 950 11.10 -51.68 20.58
C GLY A 950 12.06 -52.30 19.58
N GLY A 951 12.24 -51.66 18.43
CA GLY A 951 13.19 -52.13 17.41
C GLY A 951 14.29 -51.13 17.19
N GLY A 952 15.53 -51.48 17.51
CA GLY A 952 16.69 -50.60 17.43
C GLY A 952 17.71 -50.95 18.51
N GLY A 953 18.78 -50.18 18.65
CA GLY A 953 19.70 -50.29 19.77
C GLY A 953 19.36 -49.28 20.85
N ASP A 954 18.49 -49.66 21.79
CA ASP A 954 17.85 -48.73 22.71
C ASP A 954 18.63 -48.52 24.01
N ARG A 955 18.39 -47.39 24.68
CA ARG A 955 18.91 -47.07 26.01
C ARG A 955 17.76 -46.78 26.97
N LEU A 956 17.54 -47.69 27.92
CA LEU A 956 16.46 -47.57 28.90
C LEU A 956 17.04 -47.39 30.30
N ARG A 957 16.49 -46.45 31.07
CA ARG A 957 16.81 -46.22 32.48
C ARG A 957 15.52 -46.15 33.29
N GLY A 958 15.36 -47.02 34.30
CA GLY A 958 14.20 -47.00 35.19
C GLY A 958 14.24 -45.78 36.11
N GLY A 959 15.27 -45.70 36.95
CA GLY A 959 15.48 -44.58 37.84
C GLY A 959 15.27 -45.00 39.29
N ALA A 960 14.34 -44.37 40.00
CA ALA A 960 14.01 -44.71 41.38
C ALA A 960 12.63 -45.37 41.46
N GLY A 961 12.57 -46.55 42.09
CA GLY A 961 11.36 -47.33 42.33
C GLY A 961 11.40 -48.70 41.64
N ASP A 962 10.28 -49.42 41.64
CA ASP A 962 10.23 -50.84 41.23
C ASP A 962 9.83 -51.00 39.74
N ASP A 963 10.81 -50.87 38.84
CA ASP A 963 10.57 -50.63 37.42
C ASP A 963 10.48 -51.90 36.56
N ARG A 964 9.92 -51.75 35.35
CA ARG A 964 9.87 -52.79 34.32
C ARG A 964 10.39 -52.29 32.98
N LEU A 965 11.52 -52.82 32.55
CA LEU A 965 12.21 -52.44 31.31
C LEU A 965 12.23 -53.61 30.32
N SER A 966 11.97 -53.33 29.04
CA SER A 966 12.06 -54.31 27.95
C SER A 966 12.72 -53.69 26.71
N GLY A 967 13.88 -54.19 26.29
CA GLY A 967 14.56 -53.76 25.05
C GLY A 967 13.81 -54.20 23.79
N GLN A 968 13.40 -55.47 23.76
CA GLN A 968 12.71 -56.17 22.66
C GLN A 968 13.63 -56.62 21.53
N SER A 969 13.98 -55.78 20.56
CA SER A 969 14.77 -56.24 19.40
C SER A 969 15.86 -55.26 19.01
N GLY A 970 17.06 -55.79 18.76
CA GLY A 970 18.28 -55.04 18.55
C GLY A 970 19.16 -55.06 19.80
N PRO A 971 20.39 -54.52 19.75
CA PRO A 971 21.34 -54.59 20.86
C PRO A 971 21.11 -53.46 21.87
N ASP A 972 20.47 -53.79 22.98
CA ASP A 972 19.92 -52.82 23.93
C ASP A 972 20.81 -52.59 25.16
N ARG A 973 20.65 -51.43 25.81
CA ARG A 973 21.24 -51.13 27.12
C ARG A 973 20.15 -50.74 28.12
N LEU A 974 19.97 -51.56 29.16
CA LEU A 974 18.98 -51.35 30.21
C LEU A 974 19.68 -51.12 31.56
N THR A 975 19.24 -50.11 32.31
CA THR A 975 19.66 -49.84 33.69
C THR A 975 18.43 -49.69 34.57
N GLY A 976 18.25 -50.55 35.58
CA GLY A 976 17.12 -50.50 36.52
C GLY A 976 17.20 -49.25 37.39
N GLY A 977 18.22 -49.17 38.23
CA GLY A 977 18.46 -48.02 39.10
C GLY A 977 18.32 -48.42 40.57
N GLY A 978 17.40 -47.80 41.29
CA GLY A 978 17.17 -48.13 42.70
C GLY A 978 15.77 -48.64 42.95
N GLY A 979 15.63 -49.87 43.41
CA GLY A 979 14.34 -50.52 43.65
C GLY A 979 14.41 -52.00 43.27
N ALA A 980 13.30 -52.72 43.27
CA ALA A 980 13.28 -54.12 42.83
C ALA A 980 12.82 -54.20 41.36
N ASP A 981 13.80 -54.22 40.45
CA ASP A 981 13.56 -54.02 39.02
C ASP A 981 13.38 -55.31 38.23
N ARG A 982 12.67 -55.23 37.10
CA ARG A 982 12.58 -56.31 36.10
C ARG A 982 13.07 -55.85 34.74
N LEU A 983 14.16 -56.41 34.26
CA LEU A 983 14.78 -56.07 32.98
C LEU A 983 14.73 -57.28 32.03
N SER A 984 14.33 -57.05 30.78
CA SER A 984 14.38 -58.04 29.70
C SER A 984 15.08 -57.43 28.48
N GLY A 985 16.22 -57.99 28.06
CA GLY A 985 16.94 -57.57 26.85
C GLY A 985 16.09 -57.84 25.60
N GLY A 986 15.86 -59.10 25.29
CA GLY A 986 15.01 -59.51 24.18
C GLY A 986 15.82 -60.27 23.13
N ALA A 987 15.91 -59.74 21.91
CA ALA A 987 16.69 -60.33 20.84
C ALA A 987 17.77 -59.35 20.40
N GLY A 988 19.04 -59.73 20.47
CA GLY A 988 20.18 -58.85 20.26
C GLY A 988 21.26 -59.16 21.29
N ASP A 989 22.43 -58.53 21.14
CA ASP A 989 23.50 -58.66 22.13
C ASP A 989 23.33 -57.54 23.17
N ASP A 990 22.70 -57.86 24.30
CA ASP A 990 22.17 -56.84 25.22
C ASP A 990 23.10 -56.57 26.42
N ARG A 991 22.94 -55.40 27.05
CA ARG A 991 23.60 -55.03 28.31
C ARG A 991 22.58 -54.62 29.36
N LEU A 992 22.48 -55.40 30.44
CA LEU A 992 21.54 -55.18 31.53
C LEU A 992 22.30 -54.90 32.83
N GLU A 993 21.94 -53.82 33.53
CA GLU A 993 22.44 -53.43 34.84
C GLU A 993 21.26 -53.24 35.81
N GLY A 994 21.15 -54.07 36.85
CA GLY A 994 20.07 -53.99 37.85
C GLY A 994 20.18 -52.71 38.66
N GLY A 995 21.28 -52.58 39.39
CA GLY A 995 21.58 -51.38 40.17
C GLY A 995 21.57 -51.72 41.65
N SER A 996 20.68 -51.10 42.43
CA SER A 996 20.51 -51.44 43.85
C SER A 996 19.11 -51.97 44.11
N GLY A 997 19.01 -53.09 44.82
CA GLY A 997 17.74 -53.72 45.16
C GLY A 997 17.73 -55.18 44.76
N ALA A 998 16.56 -55.81 44.71
CA ALA A 998 16.48 -57.25 44.39
C ALA A 998 15.93 -57.40 42.97
N ASP A 999 16.85 -57.54 42.02
CA ASP A 999 16.55 -57.35 40.60
C ASP A 999 16.38 -58.68 39.86
N HIS A 1000 15.58 -58.64 38.80
CA HIS A 1000 15.34 -59.77 37.91
C HIS A 1000 15.76 -59.38 36.48
N LEU A 1001 16.89 -59.90 36.02
CA LEU A 1001 17.43 -59.64 34.69
C LEU A 1001 17.28 -60.88 33.81
N GLN A 1002 16.80 -60.69 32.58
CA GLN A 1002 16.72 -61.72 31.54
C GLN A 1002 17.33 -61.19 30.25
N GLY A 1003 18.44 -61.78 29.79
CA GLY A 1003 19.13 -61.40 28.55
C GLY A 1003 18.25 -61.65 27.33
N GLY A 1004 18.05 -62.92 26.98
CA GLY A 1004 17.12 -63.30 25.92
C GLY A 1004 17.82 -64.11 24.84
N ALA A 1005 17.88 -63.62 23.61
CA ALA A 1005 18.54 -64.27 22.48
C ALA A 1005 19.66 -63.39 21.95
N GLY A 1006 20.90 -63.89 21.93
CA GLY A 1006 22.10 -63.12 21.59
C GLY A 1006 23.17 -63.32 22.65
N ALA A 1007 24.31 -62.65 22.50
CA ALA A 1007 25.39 -62.71 23.49
C ALA A 1007 25.26 -61.56 24.48
N ASP A 1008 24.68 -61.84 25.64
CA ASP A 1008 24.24 -60.81 26.58
C ASP A 1008 25.27 -60.54 27.70
N ARG A 1009 25.21 -59.36 28.29
CA ARG A 1009 25.96 -58.99 29.51
C ARG A 1009 25.01 -58.56 30.61
N LEU A 1010 24.95 -59.33 31.69
CA LEU A 1010 24.07 -59.10 32.83
C LEU A 1010 24.88 -58.75 34.08
N ASP A 1011 24.44 -57.71 34.79
CA ASP A 1011 25.10 -57.18 35.98
C ASP A 1011 24.03 -56.85 37.02
N GLY A 1012 23.90 -57.67 38.07
CA GLY A 1012 22.88 -57.44 39.12
C GLY A 1012 23.12 -56.16 39.90
N GLY A 1013 24.40 -55.84 40.15
CA GLY A 1013 24.78 -54.71 40.99
C GLY A 1013 24.81 -55.10 42.47
N GLY A 1014 23.97 -54.46 43.27
CA GLY A 1014 23.91 -54.68 44.72
C GLY A 1014 22.53 -55.11 45.17
N GLY A 1015 22.46 -56.28 45.80
CA GLY A 1015 21.26 -56.83 46.42
C GLY A 1015 21.16 -58.32 46.12
N ASP A 1016 19.95 -58.89 46.14
CA ASP A 1016 19.79 -60.33 45.96
C ASP A 1016 19.16 -60.60 44.59
N ASP A 1017 19.99 -60.80 43.56
CA ASP A 1017 19.56 -60.72 42.17
C ASP A 1017 19.33 -62.09 41.49
N LEU A 1018 18.43 -62.11 40.50
CA LEU A 1018 18.18 -63.25 39.62
C LEU A 1018 18.58 -62.90 38.18
N LEU A 1019 19.64 -63.53 37.68
CA LEU A 1019 20.19 -63.26 36.35
C LEU A 1019 19.98 -64.46 35.43
N ARG A 1020 19.24 -64.31 34.33
CA ARG A 1020 19.02 -65.36 33.32
C ARG A 1020 19.64 -64.94 31.99
N GLY A 1021 20.63 -65.69 31.50
CA GLY A 1021 21.29 -65.39 30.22
C GLY A 1021 20.34 -65.61 29.05
N GLY A 1022 19.92 -66.86 28.87
CA GLY A 1022 19.01 -67.26 27.80
C GLY A 1022 19.72 -68.05 26.69
N ALA A 1023 19.49 -67.66 25.44
CA ALA A 1023 20.04 -68.32 24.26
C ALA A 1023 21.20 -67.52 23.68
N GLY A 1024 22.40 -68.05 23.78
CA GLY A 1024 23.60 -67.40 23.27
C GLY A 1024 24.80 -67.76 24.14
N ILE A 1025 25.85 -66.94 24.10
CA ILE A 1025 26.99 -67.08 25.02
C ILE A 1025 27.09 -65.79 25.81
N ASP A 1026 26.64 -65.87 27.05
CA ASP A 1026 26.42 -64.71 27.89
C ASP A 1026 27.58 -64.45 28.85
N SER A 1027 27.57 -63.25 29.42
CA SER A 1027 28.51 -62.80 30.43
C SER A 1027 27.79 -62.23 31.64
N PHE A 1028 28.19 -62.66 32.83
CA PHE A 1028 27.59 -62.23 34.09
C PHE A 1028 28.62 -61.47 34.92
N VAL A 1029 28.21 -60.40 35.58
CA VAL A 1029 29.05 -59.60 36.46
C VAL A 1029 28.53 -59.72 37.89
N PHE A 1030 29.41 -60.06 38.82
CA PHE A 1030 29.08 -60.17 40.25
C PHE A 1030 29.96 -59.24 41.07
N ARG A 1031 29.32 -58.34 41.84
CA ARG A 1031 30.00 -57.35 42.69
C ARG A 1031 29.72 -57.49 44.18
N SER A 1032 28.47 -57.79 44.56
CA SER A 1032 28.04 -57.93 45.96
C SER A 1032 26.68 -58.63 46.04
N GLY A 1033 26.23 -58.96 47.25
CA GLY A 1033 24.88 -59.47 47.47
C GLY A 1033 24.71 -60.96 47.21
N ARG A 1034 23.48 -61.46 47.07
CA ARG A 1034 23.20 -62.90 46.95
C ARG A 1034 22.54 -63.27 45.64
N ASP A 1035 23.37 -63.43 44.63
CA ASP A 1035 22.91 -63.59 43.25
C ASP A 1035 22.75 -65.06 42.86
N ARG A 1036 21.80 -65.30 41.96
CA ARG A 1036 21.54 -66.61 41.37
C ARG A 1036 21.48 -66.54 39.86
N ILE A 1037 22.27 -67.39 39.20
CA ILE A 1037 22.25 -67.65 37.77
C ILE A 1037 21.68 -69.07 37.55
N PRO A 1038 20.39 -69.21 37.18
CA PRO A 1038 19.70 -70.48 37.18
C PRO A 1038 19.85 -71.31 35.89
N ASP A 1039 20.45 -70.73 34.84
CA ASP A 1039 20.56 -71.30 33.49
C ASP A 1039 21.97 -71.22 32.91
N TRP A 1040 22.99 -71.14 33.77
CA TRP A 1040 24.40 -71.08 33.37
C TRP A 1040 24.80 -72.25 32.46
N GLN A 1041 25.54 -71.96 31.39
CA GLN A 1041 26.04 -72.95 30.43
C GLN A 1041 27.57 -72.89 30.25
N PRO A 1042 28.21 -74.04 29.94
CA PRO A 1042 29.63 -74.06 29.60
C PRO A 1042 29.94 -73.20 28.36
N GLY A 1043 30.84 -72.22 28.52
CA GLY A 1043 31.22 -71.26 27.47
C GLY A 1043 30.88 -69.82 27.82
N GLU A 1044 29.95 -69.61 28.75
CA GLU A 1044 29.62 -68.31 29.33
C GLU A 1044 30.72 -67.82 30.28
N THR A 1045 30.82 -66.51 30.49
CA THR A 1045 31.86 -65.89 31.33
C THR A 1045 31.27 -65.27 32.59
N VAL A 1046 31.93 -65.44 33.74
CA VAL A 1046 31.55 -64.80 35.00
C VAL A 1046 32.67 -63.87 35.46
N TRP A 1047 32.38 -62.57 35.51
CA TRP A 1047 33.28 -61.51 35.95
C TRP A 1047 33.10 -61.26 37.44
N LEU A 1048 34.17 -61.38 38.21
CA LEU A 1048 34.14 -61.13 39.65
C LEU A 1048 34.87 -59.83 40.00
N ASP A 1049 34.25 -58.99 40.83
CA ASP A 1049 34.89 -57.79 41.36
C ASP A 1049 35.97 -58.15 42.40
N PRO A 1050 37.24 -57.72 42.23
CA PRO A 1050 38.29 -57.94 43.22
C PRO A 1050 38.00 -57.40 44.63
N GLY A 1051 37.08 -56.44 44.76
CA GLY A 1051 36.57 -55.93 46.03
C GLY A 1051 36.02 -57.03 46.95
N LEU A 1052 35.44 -58.09 46.39
CA LEU A 1052 34.86 -59.24 47.11
C LEU A 1052 35.85 -59.95 48.05
N TRP A 1053 37.16 -59.86 47.79
CA TRP A 1053 38.21 -60.45 48.64
C TRP A 1053 39.30 -59.44 49.04
N GLY A 1054 38.98 -58.14 48.98
CA GLY A 1054 39.85 -57.07 49.43
C GLY A 1054 40.92 -56.61 48.43
N GLY A 1055 40.73 -56.86 47.12
CA GLY A 1055 41.53 -56.29 46.03
C GLY A 1055 42.84 -56.99 45.70
N ALA A 1056 43.12 -58.15 46.30
CA ALA A 1056 44.33 -58.92 45.98
C ALA A 1056 44.26 -59.52 44.57
N ARG A 1057 45.35 -59.52 43.81
CA ARG A 1057 45.43 -60.24 42.52
C ARG A 1057 45.50 -61.75 42.79
N LEU A 1058 44.42 -62.47 42.51
CA LEU A 1058 44.31 -63.93 42.64
C LEU A 1058 44.09 -64.55 41.26
N SER A 1059 44.55 -65.79 41.04
CA SER A 1059 44.19 -66.54 39.83
C SER A 1059 42.82 -67.21 40.02
N ALA A 1060 42.17 -67.57 38.92
CA ALA A 1060 40.88 -68.25 38.94
C ALA A 1060 40.94 -69.55 39.77
N GLU A 1061 42.01 -70.34 39.65
CA GLU A 1061 42.16 -71.60 40.40
C GLU A 1061 42.22 -71.37 41.91
N VAL A 1062 42.88 -70.30 42.36
CA VAL A 1062 42.99 -69.95 43.78
C VAL A 1062 41.65 -69.47 44.32
N LEU A 1063 40.89 -68.72 43.52
CA LEU A 1063 39.56 -68.24 43.90
C LEU A 1063 38.57 -69.39 44.02
N THR A 1064 38.48 -70.25 43.01
CA THR A 1064 37.60 -71.42 43.05
C THR A 1064 37.95 -72.32 44.23
N ALA A 1065 39.23 -72.61 44.47
CA ALA A 1065 39.64 -73.47 45.58
C ALA A 1065 39.34 -72.87 46.98
N ARG A 1066 39.29 -71.54 47.08
CA ARG A 1066 39.13 -70.84 48.37
C ARG A 1066 37.69 -70.47 48.69
N PHE A 1067 36.91 -70.10 47.68
CA PHE A 1067 35.60 -69.48 47.85
C PHE A 1067 34.45 -70.26 47.21
N ALA A 1068 34.72 -71.22 46.31
CA ALA A 1068 33.69 -72.02 45.67
C ALA A 1068 33.53 -73.40 46.33
N ARG A 1069 32.30 -73.90 46.39
CA ARG A 1069 31.98 -75.28 46.76
C ARG A 1069 30.86 -75.83 45.89
N LEU A 1070 30.88 -77.14 45.67
CA LEU A 1070 29.83 -77.84 44.96
C LEU A 1070 28.71 -78.20 45.94
N GLU A 1071 27.47 -77.80 45.64
CA GLU A 1071 26.25 -78.21 46.36
C GLU A 1071 25.30 -78.94 45.38
N GLY A 1072 25.37 -80.27 45.35
CA GLY A 1072 24.64 -81.04 44.33
C GLY A 1072 25.30 -80.88 42.96
N ASP A 1073 24.53 -80.46 41.95
CA ASP A 1073 25.03 -80.12 40.61
C ASP A 1073 25.34 -78.61 40.46
N ASP A 1074 25.13 -77.82 41.51
CA ASP A 1074 25.29 -76.36 41.50
C ASP A 1074 26.64 -75.95 42.11
N VAL A 1075 27.20 -74.84 41.66
CA VAL A 1075 28.41 -74.23 42.24
C VAL A 1075 28.03 -72.97 43.01
N LEU A 1076 28.45 -72.92 44.28
CA LEU A 1076 28.21 -71.79 45.17
C LEU A 1076 29.53 -71.13 45.54
N PHE A 1077 29.67 -69.84 45.24
CA PHE A 1077 30.73 -68.98 45.77
C PHE A 1077 30.24 -68.27 47.04
N GLU A 1078 31.08 -68.26 48.08
CA GLU A 1078 30.83 -67.55 49.35
C GLU A 1078 32.00 -66.61 49.66
N PHE A 1079 31.77 -65.30 49.49
CA PHE A 1079 32.76 -64.25 49.78
C PHE A 1079 32.43 -63.58 51.11
N GLY A 1080 32.68 -64.31 52.21
CA GLY A 1080 32.34 -63.82 53.55
C GLY A 1080 30.92 -64.21 53.99
N ARG A 1081 30.22 -63.33 54.73
CA ARG A 1081 28.89 -63.63 55.29
C ARG A 1081 27.74 -63.17 54.40
N ASP A 1082 27.96 -62.09 53.67
CA ASP A 1082 26.87 -61.32 53.07
C ASP A 1082 26.82 -61.50 51.56
N ASP A 1083 27.97 -61.74 50.90
CA ASP A 1083 28.07 -61.91 49.44
C ASP A 1083 28.14 -63.39 49.02
N ARG A 1084 27.23 -63.82 48.13
CA ARG A 1084 27.12 -65.18 47.61
C ARG A 1084 26.72 -65.16 46.13
N LEU A 1085 27.34 -66.03 45.32
CA LEU A 1085 26.94 -66.24 43.93
C LEU A 1085 26.64 -67.73 43.72
N ARG A 1086 25.43 -68.06 43.26
CA ARG A 1086 25.02 -69.43 42.94
C ARG A 1086 24.85 -69.61 41.44
N LEU A 1087 25.59 -70.58 40.88
CA LEU A 1087 25.49 -71.03 39.49
C LEU A 1087 24.79 -72.40 39.47
N ASP A 1088 23.54 -72.45 39.00
CA ASP A 1088 22.80 -73.70 38.94
C ASP A 1088 23.24 -74.55 37.74
N GLY A 1089 23.34 -75.88 37.94
CA GLY A 1089 23.63 -76.83 36.86
C GLY A 1089 25.07 -76.84 36.33
N ALA A 1090 26.01 -76.17 37.00
CA ALA A 1090 27.41 -76.06 36.55
C ALA A 1090 28.17 -77.41 36.51
N GLY A 1091 27.81 -78.36 37.38
CA GLY A 1091 28.24 -79.76 37.37
C GLY A 1091 29.69 -80.06 37.82
N SER A 1092 30.63 -79.11 37.73
CA SER A 1092 31.96 -79.22 38.34
C SER A 1092 32.66 -77.87 38.58
N LEU A 1093 33.59 -77.84 39.55
CA LEU A 1093 34.38 -76.63 39.86
C LEU A 1093 35.39 -76.27 38.75
N ASP A 1094 35.93 -77.26 38.03
CA ASP A 1094 36.90 -77.01 36.96
C ASP A 1094 36.25 -76.22 35.80
N ARG A 1095 35.01 -76.56 35.43
CA ARG A 1095 34.26 -75.88 34.37
C ARG A 1095 34.02 -74.41 34.67
N VAL A 1096 33.71 -74.11 35.93
CA VAL A 1096 33.48 -72.74 36.38
C VAL A 1096 34.81 -71.98 36.47
N THR A 1097 35.90 -72.63 36.90
CA THR A 1097 37.23 -72.00 36.99
C THR A 1097 37.68 -71.45 35.64
N ASP A 1098 37.45 -72.20 34.56
CA ASP A 1098 37.80 -71.78 33.19
C ASP A 1098 36.91 -70.62 32.68
N ALA A 1099 35.75 -70.39 33.31
CA ALA A 1099 34.79 -69.35 32.96
C ALA A 1099 34.95 -68.06 33.77
N LEU A 1100 35.86 -68.01 34.75
CA LEU A 1100 36.06 -66.83 35.59
C LEU A 1100 37.00 -65.80 34.91
N ASP A 1101 36.59 -64.54 34.94
CA ASP A 1101 37.44 -63.38 34.62
C ASP A 1101 37.27 -62.27 35.69
N PHE A 1102 38.05 -61.20 35.59
CA PHE A 1102 38.14 -60.14 36.60
C PHE A 1102 37.93 -58.76 35.99
N LEU A 1103 37.10 -57.93 36.64
CA LEU A 1103 36.77 -56.56 36.21
C LEU A 1103 37.98 -55.61 36.14
#